data_AF-R5VE21-F1
#
_entry.id   AF-R5VE21-F1
#
_cell.length_a   1.000
_cell.length_b   1.000
_cell.length_c   1.000
_cell.angle_alpha   90.00
_cell.angle_beta   90.00
_cell.angle_gamma   90.00
#
_symmetry.space_group_name_H-M   'P 1'
#
loop_
_entity.id
_entity.type
_entity.pdbx_description
1 polymer ?
#
loop_
_entity_poly.entity_id
_entity_poly.type
_entity_poly.pdbx_seq_one_letter_code
_entity_poly.pdbx_strand_id
1 'polypeptide(L)'
;MNSLIRFFTLRFDRTFSGHGRTQFAWLAGVLLLFFGFIYLISWFFSFPEPTDTPSSNSGTEVPMGRLLQLICLFIDPGSVANVPAELRWFSLIVAIMGLLLFTGLLISVVSNMLERHVERYREGNISYPLEKHVVIIGFDEMVPMLVLQICTDPQYEDCYILIQSVQPSSEVRNRIHTVLDTEQEKRVLVLHAQRNSTEELEKLYTTSAREIFLIGESNEYDHDSLNIDSLQKIVAIHRKKSNCPRITVSVLFEYQTTYAAFQVSDLAEEWRKQIDFHPFNFYEEWAKKLLVKRHYGEENAKVEYPALDREPITWESDRYVHFVIIGMSRMGVALGVEAAHLLHFPNFCRDKRLKSRITFIDADADKEMNFFRGRYRHYFDLSLSYYRDMEQIEKVHTILPNQIYGKEVNFLDIEFEFIKGQAETPEIQQLLAQWAKDPQQELSIAICLNFPPQSMAMGLYLPDVIYDQNIPVFIRQETSSALLDMLNNRIKKESLNRYSHVYPFGMLTNCFDLDRHSARRAQLVNYIYDFKNKYKSSPAACPSENELLDGWNKLQVALQWSNLYCADSVDLKLRSLGLGTTPPLRLTSEQIELMAEVEHNRWNMEKLLLGYRKPTPEEEEKCKDNAVRKEYKTKRFVHTDIRPYYQLDEGTKEYDRCISECLPLIAEQ
;
A
#
# COMPACT_ATOMS: atom_id res chain seq x y z
N MET A 1 -0.56 -61.23 2.62
CA MET A 1 0.15 -60.34 1.68
C MET A 1 0.76 -59.21 2.51
N ASN A 2 2.08 -59.19 2.62
CA ASN A 2 2.83 -58.80 3.83
C ASN A 2 2.87 -57.29 4.13
N SER A 3 2.69 -56.94 5.42
CA SER A 3 2.88 -55.59 6.01
C SER A 3 4.23 -54.95 5.63
N LEU A 4 5.28 -55.77 5.48
CA LEU A 4 6.61 -55.36 5.01
C LEU A 4 6.63 -54.83 3.57
N ILE A 5 5.85 -55.42 2.66
CA ILE A 5 5.76 -54.95 1.26
C ILE A 5 5.06 -53.61 1.23
N ARG A 6 3.99 -53.44 2.02
CA ARG A 6 3.25 -52.19 2.14
C ARG A 6 4.10 -51.06 2.75
N PHE A 7 4.93 -51.38 3.74
CA PHE A 7 5.89 -50.45 4.33
C PHE A 7 6.98 -50.05 3.33
N PHE A 8 7.51 -51.01 2.56
CA PHE A 8 8.50 -50.73 1.52
C PHE A 8 7.91 -49.92 0.37
N THR A 9 6.72 -50.24 -0.12
CA THR A 9 6.07 -49.47 -1.19
C THR A 9 5.70 -48.07 -0.73
N LEU A 10 5.11 -47.91 0.46
CA LEU A 10 4.80 -46.56 1.00
C LEU A 10 6.05 -45.71 1.23
N ARG A 11 7.15 -46.33 1.68
CA ARG A 11 8.42 -45.62 1.90
C ARG A 11 9.11 -45.33 0.57
N PHE A 12 9.04 -46.24 -0.39
CA PHE A 12 9.51 -46.06 -1.77
C PHE A 12 8.75 -44.92 -2.45
N ASP A 13 7.43 -44.97 -2.44
CA ASP A 13 6.55 -43.95 -3.02
C ASP A 13 6.77 -42.59 -2.35
N ARG A 14 6.91 -42.52 -1.01
CA ARG A 14 7.25 -41.27 -0.29
C ARG A 14 8.66 -40.74 -0.60
N THR A 15 9.62 -41.62 -0.84
CA THR A 15 11.01 -41.22 -1.15
C THR A 15 11.13 -40.74 -2.60
N PHE A 16 10.39 -41.35 -3.53
CA PHE A 16 10.34 -40.99 -4.95
C PHE A 16 9.36 -39.84 -5.27
N SER A 17 8.40 -39.54 -4.39
CA SER A 17 7.58 -38.33 -4.44
C SER A 17 8.17 -37.15 -3.65
N GLY A 18 9.22 -37.40 -2.85
CA GLY A 18 9.85 -36.42 -1.96
C GLY A 18 10.91 -35.54 -2.62
N HIS A 19 11.72 -34.88 -1.77
CA HIS A 19 12.76 -33.93 -2.19
C HIS A 19 13.88 -34.64 -2.98
N GLY A 20 14.45 -33.99 -4.01
CA GLY A 20 15.51 -34.59 -4.85
C GLY A 20 16.71 -35.16 -4.06
N ARG A 21 17.05 -34.56 -2.92
CA ARG A 21 18.09 -35.07 -2.00
C ARG A 21 17.79 -36.46 -1.45
N THR A 22 16.53 -36.81 -1.17
CA THR A 22 16.17 -38.14 -0.64
C THR A 22 16.21 -39.20 -1.73
N GLN A 23 15.81 -38.85 -2.96
CA GLN A 23 15.95 -39.70 -4.13
C GLN A 23 17.43 -40.00 -4.42
N PHE A 24 18.27 -38.96 -4.41
CA PHE A 24 19.70 -39.10 -4.63
C PHE A 24 20.38 -39.92 -3.51
N ALA A 25 20.04 -39.69 -2.25
CA ALA A 25 20.59 -40.46 -1.13
C ALA A 25 20.19 -41.94 -1.18
N TRP A 26 18.94 -42.23 -1.56
CA TRP A 26 18.47 -43.61 -1.75
C TRP A 26 19.20 -44.30 -2.89
N LEU A 27 19.35 -43.60 -4.03
CA LEU A 27 20.07 -44.09 -5.20
C LEU A 27 21.56 -44.31 -4.92
N ALA A 28 22.22 -43.36 -4.24
CA ALA A 28 23.59 -43.52 -3.78
C ALA A 28 23.71 -44.69 -2.80
N GLY A 29 22.73 -44.89 -1.91
CA GLY A 29 22.67 -46.05 -1.01
C GLY A 29 22.56 -47.38 -1.76
N VAL A 30 21.71 -47.47 -2.79
CA VAL A 30 21.58 -48.67 -3.65
C VAL A 30 22.87 -48.94 -4.40
N LEU A 31 23.49 -47.90 -4.99
CA LEU A 31 24.76 -48.01 -5.69
C LEU A 31 25.88 -48.46 -4.75
N LEU A 32 25.98 -47.90 -3.55
CA LEU A 32 26.98 -48.27 -2.55
C LEU A 32 26.78 -49.67 -2.00
N LEU A 33 25.53 -50.10 -1.77
CA LEU A 33 25.24 -51.47 -1.32
C LEU A 33 25.61 -52.47 -2.41
N PHE A 34 25.21 -52.19 -3.65
CA PHE A 34 25.50 -53.04 -4.78
C PHE A 34 27.00 -53.12 -5.07
N PHE A 35 27.68 -51.98 -5.05
CA PHE A 35 29.12 -51.90 -5.22
C PHE A 35 29.87 -52.56 -4.05
N GLY A 36 29.41 -52.40 -2.82
CA GLY A 36 29.93 -53.08 -1.64
C GLY A 36 29.76 -54.60 -1.73
N PHE A 37 28.65 -55.08 -2.28
CA PHE A 37 28.42 -56.51 -2.54
C PHE A 37 29.36 -57.05 -3.62
N ILE A 38 29.55 -56.32 -4.73
CA ILE A 38 30.53 -56.67 -5.77
C ILE A 38 31.95 -56.69 -5.18
N TYR A 39 32.29 -55.72 -4.35
CA TYR A 39 33.59 -55.64 -3.69
C TYR A 39 33.82 -56.82 -2.73
N LEU A 40 32.82 -57.22 -1.95
CA LEU A 40 32.89 -58.41 -1.09
C LEU A 40 33.01 -59.71 -1.91
N ILE A 41 32.27 -59.82 -3.01
CA ILE A 41 32.41 -60.97 -3.92
C ILE A 41 33.80 -60.99 -4.56
N SER A 42 34.37 -59.83 -4.87
CA SER A 42 35.71 -59.73 -5.45
C SER A 42 36.81 -60.30 -4.56
N TRP A 43 36.60 -60.45 -3.24
CA TRP A 43 37.54 -61.14 -2.35
C TRP A 43 37.58 -62.65 -2.54
N PHE A 44 36.53 -63.25 -3.10
CA PHE A 44 36.52 -64.68 -3.43
C PHE A 44 37.22 -64.97 -4.77
N PHE A 45 37.63 -63.94 -5.50
CA PHE A 45 38.31 -64.05 -6.79
C PHE A 45 39.70 -63.40 -6.72
N SER A 46 40.72 -64.06 -7.26
CA SER A 46 42.10 -63.55 -7.26
C SER A 46 42.28 -62.42 -8.27
N PHE A 47 41.78 -61.22 -7.94
CA PHE A 47 42.14 -60.01 -8.67
C PHE A 47 43.64 -59.73 -8.50
N PRO A 48 44.38 -59.39 -9.57
CA PRO A 48 45.79 -59.03 -9.48
C PRO A 48 45.95 -57.88 -8.47
N GLU A 49 46.61 -58.14 -7.34
CA GLU A 49 47.00 -57.07 -6.42
C GLU A 49 48.25 -56.37 -6.96
N PRO A 50 48.43 -55.07 -6.66
CA PRO A 50 49.70 -54.40 -6.86
C PRO A 50 50.80 -55.19 -6.15
N THR A 51 51.69 -55.81 -6.91
CA THR A 51 52.90 -56.42 -6.34
C THR A 51 53.91 -55.30 -6.10
N ASP A 52 54.43 -55.18 -4.87
CA ASP A 52 55.46 -54.20 -4.47
C ASP A 52 56.85 -54.44 -5.10
N THR A 53 56.94 -55.18 -6.21
CA THR A 53 58.20 -55.44 -6.91
C THR A 53 58.25 -54.67 -8.23
N PRO A 54 59.07 -53.61 -8.35
CA PRO A 54 59.28 -52.96 -9.63
C PRO A 54 60.15 -53.88 -10.49
N SER A 55 59.52 -54.65 -11.38
CA SER A 55 60.25 -55.37 -12.42
C SER A 55 60.32 -54.50 -13.67
N SER A 56 61.56 -54.21 -14.05
CA SER A 56 61.94 -53.46 -15.24
C SER A 56 61.56 -54.23 -16.50
N ASN A 57 60.59 -53.73 -17.26
CA ASN A 57 60.66 -53.48 -18.71
C ASN A 57 59.25 -53.35 -19.29
N SER A 58 59.12 -52.43 -20.25
CA SER A 58 57.92 -52.02 -20.98
C SER A 58 56.96 -51.12 -20.20
N GLY A 59 56.56 -50.02 -20.85
CA GLY A 59 55.68 -49.00 -20.27
C GLY A 59 54.30 -49.59 -20.03
N THR A 60 53.99 -49.83 -18.76
CA THR A 60 52.66 -50.31 -18.34
C THR A 60 52.33 -49.70 -17.00
N GLU A 61 51.08 -49.29 -16.93
CA GLU A 61 50.46 -48.42 -15.95
C GLU A 61 50.62 -48.91 -14.52
N VAL A 62 50.66 -47.96 -13.59
CA VAL A 62 50.63 -48.20 -12.14
C VAL A 62 49.50 -49.21 -11.85
N PRO A 63 49.77 -50.33 -11.15
CA PRO A 63 48.74 -51.31 -10.84
C PRO A 63 47.60 -50.64 -10.08
N MET A 64 46.47 -50.48 -10.78
CA MET A 64 45.25 -49.88 -10.26
C MET A 64 44.77 -50.76 -9.09
N GLY A 65 44.64 -50.20 -7.89
CA GLY A 65 44.15 -50.98 -6.74
C GLY A 65 42.80 -51.64 -7.05
N ARG A 66 42.53 -52.83 -6.50
CA ARG A 66 41.31 -53.65 -6.76
C ARG A 66 40.02 -52.83 -6.79
N LEU A 67 39.88 -51.91 -5.84
CA LEU A 67 38.73 -51.00 -5.73
C LEU A 67 38.54 -50.15 -7.00
N LEU A 68 39.62 -49.54 -7.47
CA LEU A 68 39.61 -48.61 -8.60
C LEU A 68 39.41 -49.35 -9.93
N GLN A 69 39.95 -50.58 -10.06
CA GLN A 69 39.68 -51.45 -11.21
C GLN A 69 38.19 -51.83 -11.30
N LEU A 70 37.55 -52.14 -10.17
CA LEU A 70 36.11 -52.42 -10.11
C LEU A 70 35.26 -51.18 -10.42
N ILE A 71 35.69 -49.98 -10.00
CA ILE A 71 35.03 -48.71 -10.37
C ILE A 71 35.10 -48.51 -11.89
N CYS A 72 36.27 -48.72 -12.51
CA CYS A 72 36.43 -48.60 -13.96
C CYS A 72 35.56 -49.61 -14.72
N LEU A 73 35.50 -50.87 -14.28
CA LEU A 73 34.62 -51.89 -14.86
C LEU A 73 33.12 -51.56 -14.71
N PHE A 74 32.74 -50.90 -13.63
CA PHE A 74 31.35 -50.54 -13.34
C PHE A 74 30.89 -49.30 -14.14
N ILE A 75 31.77 -48.34 -14.38
CA ILE A 75 31.45 -47.10 -15.11
C ILE A 75 31.67 -47.28 -16.62
N ASP A 76 32.72 -48.00 -17.01
CA ASP A 76 33.12 -48.18 -18.41
C ASP A 76 33.26 -49.67 -18.78
N PRO A 77 32.31 -50.24 -19.55
CA PRO A 77 32.38 -51.63 -20.00
C PRO A 77 33.59 -51.90 -20.91
N GLY A 78 34.24 -50.88 -21.49
CA GLY A 78 35.48 -51.02 -22.25
C GLY A 78 36.66 -51.56 -21.42
N SER A 79 36.60 -51.40 -20.09
CA SER A 79 37.64 -51.87 -19.16
C SER A 79 37.71 -53.40 -19.02
N VAL A 80 36.72 -54.15 -19.53
CA VAL A 80 36.71 -55.63 -19.50
C VAL A 80 37.87 -56.25 -20.28
N ALA A 81 38.37 -55.55 -21.32
CA ALA A 81 39.51 -56.00 -22.12
C ALA A 81 40.82 -56.06 -21.30
N ASN A 82 40.92 -55.26 -20.23
CA ASN A 82 42.10 -55.12 -19.39
C ASN A 82 42.14 -56.14 -18.24
N VAL A 83 41.19 -57.09 -18.20
CA VAL A 83 41.10 -58.11 -17.15
C VAL A 83 41.55 -59.49 -17.66
N PRO A 84 42.29 -60.30 -16.86
CA PRO A 84 42.70 -61.65 -17.21
C PRO A 84 41.54 -62.53 -17.71
N ALA A 85 41.83 -63.43 -18.66
CA ALA A 85 40.83 -64.24 -19.36
C ALA A 85 39.90 -65.05 -18.43
N GLU A 86 40.42 -65.51 -17.29
CA GLU A 86 39.70 -66.30 -16.28
C GLU A 86 38.62 -65.51 -15.51
N LEU A 87 38.77 -64.18 -15.42
CA LEU A 87 37.88 -63.28 -14.68
C LEU A 87 36.97 -62.44 -15.60
N ARG A 88 37.04 -62.65 -16.92
CA ARG A 88 36.24 -61.90 -17.91
C ARG A 88 34.74 -62.10 -17.75
N TRP A 89 34.29 -63.29 -17.35
CA TRP A 89 32.87 -63.57 -17.13
C TRP A 89 32.30 -62.77 -15.95
N PHE A 90 33.07 -62.64 -14.85
CA PHE A 90 32.70 -61.82 -13.69
C PHE A 90 32.73 -60.34 -14.06
N SER A 91 33.78 -59.91 -14.78
CA SER A 91 33.92 -58.54 -15.27
C SER A 91 32.80 -58.13 -16.21
N LEU A 92 32.31 -59.05 -17.05
CA LEU A 92 31.15 -58.84 -17.90
C LEU A 92 29.86 -58.65 -17.09
N ILE A 93 29.67 -59.42 -16.02
CA ILE A 93 28.52 -59.24 -15.12
C ILE A 93 28.59 -57.87 -14.45
N VAL A 94 29.75 -57.48 -13.92
CA VAL A 94 29.97 -56.16 -13.31
C VAL A 94 29.71 -55.05 -14.31
N ALA A 95 30.17 -55.18 -15.55
CA ALA A 95 29.96 -54.21 -16.61
C ALA A 95 28.49 -54.11 -17.06
N ILE A 96 27.76 -55.22 -17.20
CA ILE A 96 26.32 -55.22 -17.52
C ILE A 96 25.52 -54.58 -16.39
N MET A 97 25.86 -54.90 -15.14
CA MET A 97 25.21 -54.29 -13.97
C MET A 97 25.55 -52.81 -13.84
N GLY A 98 26.79 -52.43 -14.12
CA GLY A 98 27.24 -51.04 -14.23
C GLY A 98 26.46 -50.29 -15.30
N LEU A 99 26.28 -50.86 -16.49
CA LEU A 99 25.47 -50.29 -17.56
C LEU A 99 24.02 -50.08 -17.08
N LEU A 100 23.37 -51.09 -16.50
CA LEU A 100 21.99 -50.96 -16.04
C LEU A 100 21.81 -49.95 -14.89
N LEU A 101 22.68 -49.96 -13.90
CA LEU A 101 22.55 -49.15 -12.69
C LEU A 101 23.10 -47.73 -12.87
N PHE A 102 24.25 -47.58 -13.52
CA PHE A 102 24.89 -46.29 -13.72
C PHE A 102 24.28 -45.56 -14.93
N THR A 103 24.20 -46.21 -16.09
CA THR A 103 23.67 -45.53 -17.29
C THR A 103 22.15 -45.51 -17.33
N GLY A 104 21.48 -46.61 -16.93
CA GLY A 104 20.02 -46.71 -16.96
C GLY A 104 19.35 -45.98 -15.80
N LEU A 105 19.72 -46.34 -14.55
CA LEU A 105 19.04 -45.84 -13.37
C LEU A 105 19.57 -44.47 -12.91
N LEU A 106 20.89 -44.31 -12.75
CA LEU A 106 21.46 -43.09 -12.17
C LEU A 106 21.25 -41.86 -13.06
N ILE A 107 21.61 -41.94 -14.34
CA ILE A 107 21.43 -40.82 -15.28
C ILE A 107 19.94 -40.44 -15.38
N SER A 108 19.03 -41.42 -15.47
CA SER A 108 17.59 -41.16 -15.55
C SER A 108 17.05 -40.46 -14.29
N VAL A 109 17.43 -40.91 -13.09
CA VAL A 109 16.97 -40.29 -11.84
C VAL A 109 17.55 -38.88 -11.68
N VAL A 110 18.84 -38.68 -12.00
CA VAL A 110 19.47 -37.35 -11.92
C VAL A 110 18.85 -36.39 -12.94
N SER A 111 18.64 -36.84 -14.18
CA SER A 111 17.98 -36.04 -15.22
C SER A 111 16.57 -35.64 -14.81
N ASN A 112 15.75 -36.60 -14.36
CA ASN A 112 14.40 -36.33 -13.85
C ASN A 112 14.41 -35.40 -12.63
N MET A 113 15.40 -35.52 -11.73
CA MET A 113 15.54 -34.65 -10.57
C MET A 113 15.84 -33.21 -10.97
N LEU A 114 16.75 -33.02 -11.95
CA LEU A 114 17.08 -31.71 -12.50
C LEU A 114 15.88 -31.11 -13.25
N GLU A 115 15.22 -31.89 -14.10
CA GLU A 115 14.02 -31.47 -14.83
C GLU A 115 12.91 -31.04 -13.88
N ARG A 116 12.58 -31.85 -12.86
CA ARG A 116 11.61 -31.47 -11.81
C ARG A 116 12.04 -30.26 -10.99
N HIS A 117 13.34 -30.01 -10.85
CA HIS A 117 13.81 -28.80 -10.17
C HIS A 117 13.60 -27.57 -11.05
N VAL A 118 13.93 -27.65 -12.33
CA VAL A 118 13.68 -26.60 -13.33
C VAL A 118 12.19 -26.35 -13.50
N GLU A 119 11.36 -27.40 -13.55
CA GLU A 119 9.90 -27.28 -13.61
C GLU A 119 9.35 -26.57 -12.38
N ARG A 120 9.75 -26.98 -11.17
CA ARG A 120 9.33 -26.31 -9.94
C ARG A 120 9.79 -24.86 -9.88
N TYR A 121 10.99 -24.54 -10.39
CA TYR A 121 11.44 -23.16 -10.52
C TYR A 121 10.55 -22.36 -11.48
N ARG A 122 10.28 -22.93 -12.66
CA ARG A 122 9.42 -22.33 -13.69
C ARG A 122 8.03 -22.06 -13.15
N GLU A 123 7.44 -23.03 -12.45
CA GLU A 123 6.13 -22.93 -11.81
C GLU A 123 6.13 -22.02 -10.57
N GLY A 124 7.29 -21.69 -10.00
CA GLY A 124 7.41 -20.89 -8.78
C GLY A 124 7.07 -21.68 -7.51
N ASN A 125 7.26 -22.99 -7.52
CA ASN A 125 6.98 -23.88 -6.40
C ASN A 125 8.18 -24.06 -5.45
N ILE A 126 9.24 -23.25 -5.62
CA ILE A 126 10.45 -23.31 -4.80
C ILE A 126 10.41 -22.23 -3.72
N SER A 127 10.33 -22.66 -2.47
CA SER A 127 10.49 -21.80 -1.29
C SER A 127 11.97 -21.62 -0.93
N TYR A 128 12.38 -20.38 -0.67
CA TYR A 128 13.72 -20.06 -0.16
C TYR A 128 13.61 -19.57 1.29
N PRO A 129 14.44 -20.08 2.23
CA PRO A 129 14.50 -19.57 3.60
C PRO A 129 15.19 -18.20 3.62
N LEU A 130 14.40 -17.14 3.46
CA LEU A 130 14.88 -15.76 3.41
C LEU A 130 14.85 -15.08 4.80
N GLU A 131 15.74 -14.11 4.97
CA GLU A 131 15.76 -13.19 6.12
C GLU A 131 15.93 -11.75 5.60
N LYS A 132 15.34 -10.78 6.32
CA LYS A 132 15.37 -9.34 5.97
C LYS A 132 14.87 -9.03 4.56
N HIS A 133 14.00 -9.87 4.00
CA HIS A 133 13.36 -9.67 2.70
C HIS A 133 12.03 -8.92 2.83
N VAL A 134 11.56 -8.35 1.73
CA VAL A 134 10.21 -7.79 1.60
C VAL A 134 9.28 -8.87 1.04
N VAL A 135 8.08 -9.00 1.61
CA VAL A 135 7.07 -9.94 1.14
C VAL A 135 5.91 -9.17 0.53
N ILE A 136 5.56 -9.48 -0.72
CA ILE A 136 4.35 -8.98 -1.39
C ILE A 136 3.40 -10.16 -1.57
N ILE A 137 2.17 -10.02 -1.06
CA ILE A 137 1.14 -11.06 -1.04
C ILE A 137 0.01 -10.63 -1.98
N GLY A 138 -0.18 -11.40 -3.05
CA GLY A 138 -1.07 -11.08 -4.16
C GLY A 138 -0.37 -10.30 -5.28
N PHE A 139 -0.91 -10.41 -6.50
CA PHE A 139 -0.40 -9.71 -7.67
C PHE A 139 -1.50 -8.90 -8.37
N ASP A 140 -1.60 -7.62 -8.02
CA ASP A 140 -2.47 -6.64 -8.68
C ASP A 140 -1.72 -5.76 -9.70
N GLU A 141 -2.45 -4.97 -10.51
CA GLU A 141 -1.93 -4.00 -11.47
C GLU A 141 -0.89 -3.03 -10.87
N MET A 142 -1.00 -2.68 -9.58
CA MET A 142 -0.03 -1.82 -8.91
C MET A 142 1.30 -2.51 -8.56
N VAL A 143 1.35 -3.84 -8.49
CA VAL A 143 2.50 -4.58 -7.95
C VAL A 143 3.79 -4.38 -8.75
N PRO A 144 3.80 -4.40 -10.10
CA PRO A 144 5.02 -4.13 -10.86
C PRO A 144 5.66 -2.78 -10.52
N MET A 145 4.84 -1.73 -10.35
CA MET A 145 5.31 -0.40 -10.03
C MET A 145 5.73 -0.27 -8.57
N LEU A 146 5.04 -0.96 -7.65
CA LEU A 146 5.45 -1.06 -6.25
C LEU A 146 6.82 -1.75 -6.12
N VAL A 147 7.05 -2.83 -6.86
CA VAL A 147 8.34 -3.55 -6.88
C VAL A 147 9.44 -2.63 -7.41
N LEU A 148 9.20 -1.90 -8.51
CA LEU A 148 10.14 -0.90 -9.02
C LEU A 148 10.47 0.15 -7.95
N GLN A 149 9.45 0.66 -7.26
CA GLN A 149 9.62 1.66 -6.20
C GLN A 149 10.49 1.12 -5.06
N ILE A 150 10.24 -0.11 -4.59
CA ILE A 150 11.03 -0.77 -3.54
C ILE A 150 12.46 -1.04 -4.02
N CYS A 151 12.66 -1.44 -5.28
CA CYS A 151 13.99 -1.68 -5.84
C CYS A 151 14.84 -0.40 -5.94
N THR A 152 14.20 0.74 -6.15
CA THR A 152 14.86 2.04 -6.36
C THR A 152 15.11 2.79 -5.05
N ASP A 153 14.31 2.51 -4.02
CA ASP A 153 14.46 3.14 -2.70
C ASP A 153 15.73 2.65 -1.97
N PRO A 154 16.65 3.56 -1.58
CA PRO A 154 17.90 3.22 -0.88
C PRO A 154 17.68 2.44 0.41
N GLN A 155 16.53 2.61 1.07
CA GLN A 155 16.22 1.89 2.30
C GLN A 155 16.20 0.38 2.07
N TYR A 156 15.88 -0.10 0.86
CA TYR A 156 15.69 -1.51 0.54
C TYR A 156 16.78 -2.08 -0.37
N GLU A 157 17.90 -1.39 -0.61
CA GLU A 157 18.94 -1.78 -1.57
C GLU A 157 19.40 -3.26 -1.42
N ASP A 158 19.58 -3.73 -0.18
CA ASP A 158 20.06 -5.08 0.14
C ASP A 158 18.94 -6.13 0.30
N CYS A 159 17.68 -5.78 0.08
CA CYS A 159 16.54 -6.67 0.33
C CYS A 159 16.15 -7.48 -0.92
N TYR A 160 15.96 -8.79 -0.76
CA TYR A 160 15.20 -9.60 -1.72
C TYR A 160 13.71 -9.26 -1.62
N ILE A 161 13.00 -9.37 -2.74
CA ILE A 161 11.55 -9.15 -2.84
C ILE A 161 10.89 -10.48 -3.20
N LEU A 162 10.10 -11.02 -2.27
CA LEU A 162 9.34 -12.26 -2.49
C LEU A 162 7.88 -11.91 -2.83
N ILE A 163 7.48 -12.22 -4.05
CA ILE A 163 6.11 -12.03 -4.55
C ILE A 163 5.39 -13.38 -4.46
N GLN A 164 4.31 -13.43 -3.70
CA GLN A 164 3.38 -14.55 -3.68
C GLN A 164 2.17 -14.24 -4.56
N SER A 165 1.80 -15.16 -5.46
CA SER A 165 0.55 -15.05 -6.22
C SER A 165 -0.04 -16.41 -6.57
N VAL A 166 -1.35 -16.46 -6.78
CA VAL A 166 -2.05 -17.61 -7.39
C VAL A 166 -1.96 -17.61 -8.91
N GLN A 167 -1.46 -16.52 -9.52
CA GLN A 167 -1.26 -16.44 -10.95
C GLN A 167 -0.07 -17.32 -11.39
N PRO A 168 -0.01 -17.76 -12.65
CA PRO A 168 1.14 -18.49 -13.17
C PRO A 168 2.42 -17.68 -13.02
N SER A 169 3.45 -18.26 -12.41
CA SER A 169 4.72 -17.56 -12.15
C SER A 169 5.40 -17.00 -13.41
N SER A 170 5.16 -17.57 -14.59
CA SER A 170 5.65 -17.03 -15.86
C SER A 170 4.99 -15.70 -16.24
N GLU A 171 3.72 -15.52 -15.93
CA GLU A 171 2.96 -14.29 -16.22
C GLU A 171 3.38 -13.17 -15.28
N VAL A 172 3.45 -13.47 -13.98
CA VAL A 172 3.97 -12.57 -12.94
C VAL A 172 5.37 -12.08 -13.31
N ARG A 173 6.28 -13.01 -13.63
CA ARG A 173 7.65 -12.67 -14.06
C ARG A 173 7.66 -11.78 -15.30
N ASN A 174 6.92 -12.12 -16.36
CA ASN A 174 6.82 -11.28 -17.56
C ASN A 174 6.37 -9.85 -17.26
N ARG A 175 5.38 -9.67 -16.39
CA ARG A 175 4.91 -8.33 -16.00
C ARG A 175 5.94 -7.56 -15.18
N ILE A 176 6.72 -8.23 -14.34
CA ILE A 176 7.85 -7.60 -13.64
C ILE A 176 8.99 -7.24 -14.62
N HIS A 177 9.33 -8.13 -15.55
CA HIS A 177 10.37 -7.92 -16.58
C HIS A 177 10.10 -6.70 -17.46
N THR A 178 8.83 -6.31 -17.64
CA THR A 178 8.50 -5.11 -18.44
C THR A 178 8.87 -3.79 -17.77
N VAL A 179 9.14 -3.81 -16.45
CA VAL A 179 9.33 -2.59 -15.66
C VAL A 179 10.74 -2.53 -15.04
N LEU A 180 11.33 -3.67 -14.68
CA LEU A 180 12.64 -3.74 -14.02
C LEU A 180 13.80 -3.94 -15.00
N ASP A 181 14.99 -3.50 -14.59
CA ASP A 181 16.24 -3.88 -15.24
C ASP A 181 16.74 -5.27 -14.79
N THR A 182 17.78 -5.78 -15.47
CA THR A 182 18.32 -7.13 -15.21
C THR A 182 18.98 -7.27 -13.83
N GLU A 183 19.47 -6.19 -13.21
CA GLU A 183 20.09 -6.27 -11.87
C GLU A 183 19.02 -6.26 -10.77
N GLN A 184 18.02 -5.40 -10.89
CA GLN A 184 16.84 -5.34 -10.03
C GLN A 184 16.07 -6.67 -10.05
N GLU A 185 15.91 -7.26 -11.23
CA GLU A 185 15.19 -8.52 -11.41
C GLU A 185 15.82 -9.70 -10.63
N LYS A 186 17.16 -9.74 -10.50
CA LYS A 186 17.84 -10.80 -9.73
C LYS A 186 17.41 -10.83 -8.26
N ARG A 187 16.87 -9.72 -7.75
CA ARG A 187 16.39 -9.59 -6.36
C ARG A 187 14.94 -10.05 -6.20
N VAL A 188 14.21 -10.28 -7.29
CA VAL A 188 12.79 -10.65 -7.26
C VAL A 188 12.63 -12.16 -7.34
N LEU A 189 11.95 -12.73 -6.34
CA LEU A 189 11.58 -14.13 -6.29
C LEU A 189 10.06 -14.24 -6.37
N VAL A 190 9.57 -15.16 -7.20
CA VAL A 190 8.14 -15.41 -7.37
C VAL A 190 7.80 -16.78 -6.81
N LEU A 191 6.84 -16.83 -5.90
CA LEU A 191 6.29 -18.04 -5.31
C LEU A 191 4.81 -18.19 -5.71
N HIS A 192 4.50 -19.29 -6.39
CA HIS A 192 3.12 -19.68 -6.64
C HIS A 192 2.54 -20.34 -5.40
N ALA A 193 1.59 -19.66 -4.77
CA ALA A 193 0.98 -20.07 -3.51
C ALA A 193 -0.37 -19.36 -3.32
N GLN A 194 -1.20 -19.87 -2.43
CA GLN A 194 -2.47 -19.27 -2.01
C GLN A 194 -2.30 -18.53 -0.68
N ARG A 195 -2.79 -17.29 -0.63
CA ARG A 195 -2.78 -16.48 0.60
C ARG A 195 -3.76 -16.94 1.67
N ASN A 196 -4.76 -17.74 1.32
CA ASN A 196 -5.74 -18.28 2.28
C ASN A 196 -5.27 -19.59 2.96
N SER A 197 -4.08 -20.11 2.63
CA SER A 197 -3.53 -21.32 3.24
C SER A 197 -2.41 -21.00 4.22
N THR A 198 -2.59 -21.39 5.49
CA THR A 198 -1.57 -21.19 6.54
C THR A 198 -0.26 -21.90 6.20
N GLU A 199 -0.32 -23.12 5.64
CA GLU A 199 0.88 -23.88 5.26
C GLU A 199 1.69 -23.19 4.16
N GLU A 200 1.02 -22.46 3.27
CA GLU A 200 1.67 -21.75 2.18
C GLU A 200 2.20 -20.38 2.61
N LEU A 201 1.45 -19.68 3.47
CA LEU A 201 1.95 -18.46 4.11
C LEU A 201 3.20 -18.73 4.98
N GLU A 202 3.32 -19.90 5.60
CA GLU A 202 4.53 -20.31 6.33
C GLU A 202 5.76 -20.40 5.40
N LYS A 203 5.58 -20.71 4.10
CA LYS A 203 6.67 -20.73 3.09
C LYS A 203 7.20 -19.33 2.75
N LEU A 204 6.50 -18.27 3.13
CA LEU A 204 6.91 -16.89 2.85
C LEU A 204 7.91 -16.34 3.86
N TYR A 205 8.16 -17.06 4.97
CA TYR A 205 9.07 -16.65 6.04
C TYR A 205 8.77 -15.25 6.60
N THR A 206 7.48 -14.89 6.71
CA THR A 206 7.01 -13.57 7.18
C THR A 206 7.55 -13.18 8.56
N THR A 207 7.95 -14.14 9.39
CA THR A 207 8.51 -13.91 10.74
C THR A 207 9.98 -13.46 10.76
N SER A 208 10.65 -13.50 9.62
CA SER A 208 12.02 -13.01 9.43
C SER A 208 12.07 -11.91 8.34
N ALA A 209 10.91 -11.52 7.81
CA ALA A 209 10.78 -10.47 6.82
C ALA A 209 11.00 -9.09 7.45
N ARG A 210 11.35 -8.13 6.60
CA ARG A 210 11.46 -6.73 6.97
C ARG A 210 10.09 -6.05 7.00
N GLU A 211 9.30 -6.27 5.97
CA GLU A 211 8.00 -5.64 5.76
C GLU A 211 7.12 -6.51 4.87
N ILE A 212 5.81 -6.43 5.07
CA ILE A 212 4.81 -7.19 4.32
C ILE A 212 3.86 -6.22 3.63
N PHE A 213 3.70 -6.37 2.33
CA PHE A 213 2.68 -5.69 1.52
C PHE A 213 1.62 -6.72 1.16
N LEU A 214 0.45 -6.60 1.77
CA LEU A 214 -0.71 -7.44 1.46
C LEU A 214 -1.59 -6.68 0.48
N ILE A 215 -1.39 -6.97 -0.81
CA ILE A 215 -2.01 -6.23 -1.90
C ILE A 215 -3.35 -6.87 -2.25
N GLY A 216 -3.36 -8.10 -2.75
CA GLY A 216 -4.54 -8.49 -3.53
C GLY A 216 -4.21 -9.31 -4.75
N GLU A 217 -5.09 -10.20 -5.19
CA GLU A 217 -5.08 -10.58 -6.60
C GLU A 217 -6.04 -9.67 -7.37
N SER A 218 -5.75 -9.40 -8.64
CA SER A 218 -6.65 -8.64 -9.48
C SER A 218 -8.00 -9.35 -9.67
N ASN A 219 -9.06 -8.55 -9.80
CA ASN A 219 -10.42 -8.99 -10.18
C ASN A 219 -11.09 -9.97 -9.19
N GLU A 220 -10.80 -9.84 -7.89
CA GLU A 220 -11.47 -10.63 -6.86
C GLU A 220 -12.70 -9.91 -6.28
N TYR A 221 -13.82 -10.63 -6.16
CA TYR A 221 -15.06 -10.06 -5.59
C TYR A 221 -14.92 -9.77 -4.08
N ASP A 222 -14.33 -10.69 -3.33
CA ASP A 222 -14.16 -10.60 -1.87
C ASP A 222 -12.74 -10.14 -1.47
N HIS A 223 -12.14 -9.26 -2.28
CA HIS A 223 -10.76 -8.81 -2.14
C HIS A 223 -10.35 -8.44 -0.71
N ASP A 224 -11.07 -7.48 -0.11
CA ASP A 224 -10.74 -6.95 1.22
C ASP A 224 -10.91 -8.00 2.33
N SER A 225 -11.94 -8.84 2.22
CA SER A 225 -12.21 -9.93 3.17
C SER A 225 -11.09 -10.97 3.16
N LEU A 226 -10.59 -11.33 1.97
CA LEU A 226 -9.49 -12.26 1.81
C LEU A 226 -8.16 -11.69 2.33
N ASN A 227 -7.93 -10.38 2.16
CA ASN A 227 -6.79 -9.71 2.79
C ASN A 227 -6.87 -9.78 4.32
N ILE A 228 -8.02 -9.51 4.93
CA ILE A 228 -8.17 -9.64 6.39
C ILE A 228 -7.99 -11.08 6.89
N ASP A 229 -8.53 -12.07 6.19
CA ASP A 229 -8.34 -13.49 6.53
C ASP A 229 -6.86 -13.91 6.41
N SER A 230 -6.17 -13.43 5.39
CA SER A 230 -4.72 -13.65 5.22
C SER A 230 -3.92 -13.00 6.37
N LEU A 231 -4.27 -11.77 6.75
CA LEU A 231 -3.65 -11.06 7.86
C LEU A 231 -3.84 -11.81 9.19
N GLN A 232 -5.04 -12.33 9.44
CA GLN A 232 -5.33 -13.16 10.62
C GLN A 232 -4.41 -14.39 10.70
N LYS A 233 -4.17 -15.05 9.57
CA LYS A 233 -3.28 -16.22 9.48
C LYS A 233 -1.83 -15.83 9.71
N ILE A 234 -1.37 -14.69 9.16
CA ILE A 234 -0.02 -14.16 9.40
C ILE A 234 0.17 -13.88 10.90
N VAL A 235 -0.78 -13.21 11.56
CA VAL A 235 -0.73 -12.96 13.01
C VAL A 235 -0.64 -14.29 13.80
N ALA A 236 -1.38 -15.31 13.39
CA ALA A 236 -1.31 -16.63 14.01
C ALA A 236 0.07 -17.30 13.82
N ILE A 237 0.70 -17.18 12.66
CA ILE A 237 2.06 -17.68 12.39
C ILE A 237 3.08 -16.97 13.29
N HIS A 238 3.02 -15.64 13.38
CA HIS A 238 3.91 -14.83 14.23
C HIS A 238 3.78 -15.21 15.71
N ARG A 239 2.55 -15.43 16.19
CA ARG A 239 2.28 -15.86 17.57
C ARG A 239 2.92 -17.21 17.93
N LYS A 240 3.11 -18.12 16.97
CA LYS A 240 3.77 -19.41 17.22
C LYS A 240 5.28 -19.26 17.48
N LYS A 241 5.91 -18.19 16.99
CA LYS A 241 7.35 -17.96 17.11
C LYS A 241 7.64 -17.15 18.38
N SER A 242 8.47 -17.70 19.27
CA SER A 242 8.91 -16.99 20.47
C SER A 242 9.79 -15.79 20.10
N ASN A 243 9.59 -14.66 20.78
CA ASN A 243 10.32 -13.40 20.57
C ASN A 243 10.33 -12.90 19.11
N CYS A 244 9.20 -13.03 18.41
CA CYS A 244 9.04 -12.43 17.08
C CYS A 244 8.96 -10.90 17.19
N PRO A 245 9.78 -10.12 16.46
CA PRO A 245 9.65 -8.68 16.44
C PRO A 245 8.33 -8.27 15.78
N ARG A 246 7.79 -7.12 16.19
CA ARG A 246 6.62 -6.52 15.56
C ARG A 246 6.98 -6.10 14.13
N ILE A 247 6.24 -6.59 13.14
CA ILE A 247 6.48 -6.31 11.71
C ILE A 247 5.44 -5.34 11.16
N THR A 248 5.84 -4.43 10.27
CA THR A 248 4.86 -3.61 9.53
C THR A 248 4.19 -4.44 8.43
N VAL A 249 2.86 -4.36 8.39
CA VAL A 249 2.02 -4.99 7.38
C VAL A 249 1.12 -3.92 6.76
N SER A 250 1.45 -3.53 5.54
CA SER A 250 0.68 -2.60 4.72
C SER A 250 -0.39 -3.36 3.95
N VAL A 251 -1.66 -3.06 4.19
CA VAL A 251 -2.80 -3.81 3.64
C VAL A 251 -3.62 -2.91 2.73
N LEU A 252 -3.74 -3.31 1.46
CA LEU A 252 -4.59 -2.63 0.49
C LEU A 252 -6.05 -3.00 0.71
N PHE A 253 -6.89 -1.97 0.81
CA PHE A 253 -8.35 -2.08 0.71
C PHE A 253 -8.80 -1.50 -0.64
N GLU A 254 -9.52 -2.28 -1.42
CA GLU A 254 -10.05 -1.86 -2.73
C GLU A 254 -11.26 -0.93 -2.56
N TYR A 255 -12.10 -1.22 -1.55
CA TYR A 255 -13.29 -0.44 -1.26
C TYR A 255 -13.03 0.58 -0.15
N GLN A 256 -13.29 1.85 -0.45
CA GLN A 256 -13.15 2.95 0.53
C GLN A 256 -14.03 2.75 1.77
N THR A 257 -15.15 2.03 1.67
CA THR A 257 -16.04 1.74 2.81
C THR A 257 -15.34 0.85 3.84
N THR A 258 -14.63 -0.18 3.37
CA THR A 258 -13.87 -1.09 4.23
C THR A 258 -12.70 -0.33 4.86
N TYR A 259 -11.96 0.43 4.05
CA TYR A 259 -10.87 1.28 4.52
C TYR A 259 -11.32 2.22 5.65
N ALA A 260 -12.42 2.96 5.46
CA ALA A 260 -12.94 3.88 6.48
C ALA A 260 -13.37 3.17 7.78
N ALA A 261 -13.90 1.94 7.70
CA ALA A 261 -14.23 1.17 8.89
C ALA A 261 -12.99 0.90 9.77
N PHE A 262 -11.83 0.66 9.16
CA PHE A 262 -10.56 0.47 9.85
C PHE A 262 -9.91 1.79 10.32
N GLN A 263 -10.40 2.96 9.89
CA GLN A 263 -9.95 4.23 10.45
C GLN A 263 -10.52 4.50 11.85
N VAL A 264 -11.68 3.91 12.14
CA VAL A 264 -12.41 4.10 13.41
C VAL A 264 -12.30 2.87 14.31
N SER A 265 -12.31 1.68 13.71
CA SER A 265 -12.31 0.41 14.43
C SER A 265 -10.90 0.02 14.82
N ASP A 266 -10.75 -0.32 16.08
CA ASP A 266 -9.47 -0.77 16.57
C ASP A 266 -9.22 -2.25 16.27
N LEU A 267 -7.97 -2.60 15.96
CA LEU A 267 -7.58 -4.00 15.92
C LEU A 267 -7.55 -4.58 17.32
N ALA A 268 -7.85 -5.89 17.43
CA ALA A 268 -7.73 -6.60 18.69
C ALA A 268 -6.32 -6.42 19.29
N GLU A 269 -6.23 -6.21 20.61
CA GLU A 269 -4.95 -5.99 21.30
C GLU A 269 -3.92 -7.10 21.02
N GLU A 270 -4.40 -8.33 20.80
CA GLU A 270 -3.56 -9.48 20.44
C GLU A 270 -2.82 -9.28 19.11
N TRP A 271 -3.46 -8.63 18.13
CA TRP A 271 -2.88 -8.39 16.81
C TRP A 271 -1.81 -7.31 16.87
N ARG A 272 -2.09 -6.22 17.59
CA ARG A 272 -1.16 -5.10 17.77
C ARG A 272 0.17 -5.48 18.41
N LYS A 273 0.20 -6.54 19.22
CA LYS A 273 1.44 -7.09 19.80
C LYS A 273 2.35 -7.73 18.75
N GLN A 274 1.79 -8.21 17.64
CA GLN A 274 2.51 -8.95 16.60
C GLN A 274 2.79 -8.10 15.36
N ILE A 275 1.86 -7.23 14.98
CA ILE A 275 1.96 -6.46 13.74
C ILE A 275 1.74 -4.97 13.97
N ASP A 276 2.38 -4.17 13.11
CA ASP A 276 2.05 -2.78 12.87
C ASP A 276 1.20 -2.69 11.61
N PHE A 277 -0.11 -2.56 11.81
CA PHE A 277 -1.10 -2.60 10.75
C PHE A 277 -1.25 -1.24 10.10
N HIS A 278 -0.98 -1.19 8.80
CA HIS A 278 -1.08 0.02 8.00
C HIS A 278 -2.12 -0.19 6.89
N PRO A 279 -3.41 0.13 7.14
CA PRO A 279 -4.42 0.07 6.10
C PRO A 279 -4.21 1.23 5.12
N PHE A 280 -4.28 0.96 3.82
CA PHE A 280 -4.25 2.01 2.81
C PHE A 280 -5.24 1.72 1.68
N ASN A 281 -5.65 2.77 0.99
CA ASN A 281 -6.48 2.71 -0.21
C ASN A 281 -5.82 3.54 -1.31
N PHE A 282 -5.69 2.99 -2.50
CA PHE A 282 -5.00 3.64 -3.62
C PHE A 282 -5.54 5.05 -3.93
N TYR A 283 -6.86 5.25 -3.90
CA TYR A 283 -7.48 6.54 -4.25
C TYR A 283 -7.28 7.58 -3.15
N GLU A 284 -7.35 7.18 -1.89
CA GLU A 284 -7.12 8.06 -0.72
C GLU A 284 -5.65 8.50 -0.67
N GLU A 285 -4.72 7.57 -0.90
CA GLU A 285 -3.28 7.89 -0.98
C GLU A 285 -2.98 8.86 -2.12
N TRP A 286 -3.59 8.67 -3.29
CA TRP A 286 -3.45 9.62 -4.40
C TRP A 286 -4.06 10.98 -4.11
N ALA A 287 -5.20 11.03 -3.40
CA ALA A 287 -5.81 12.29 -2.99
C ALA A 287 -4.88 13.08 -2.07
N LYS A 288 -4.24 12.41 -1.10
CA LYS A 288 -3.22 13.01 -0.23
C LYS A 288 -1.99 13.47 -1.00
N LYS A 289 -1.48 12.68 -1.95
CA LYS A 289 -0.36 13.09 -2.80
C LYS A 289 -0.67 14.36 -3.59
N LEU A 290 -1.90 14.47 -4.10
CA LEU A 290 -2.34 15.63 -4.88
C LEU A 290 -2.56 16.88 -4.01
N LEU A 291 -3.33 16.75 -2.92
CA LEU A 291 -3.84 17.89 -2.16
C LEU A 291 -2.98 18.29 -0.95
N VAL A 292 -2.36 17.31 -0.28
CA VAL A 292 -1.54 17.52 0.92
C VAL A 292 -0.08 17.72 0.53
N LYS A 293 0.54 16.66 -0.03
CA LYS A 293 1.95 16.68 -0.40
C LYS A 293 2.21 17.64 -1.55
N ARG A 294 1.26 17.75 -2.48
CA ARG A 294 1.32 18.59 -3.67
C ARG A 294 2.53 18.28 -4.55
N HIS A 295 3.03 17.05 -4.50
CA HIS A 295 4.02 16.57 -5.46
C HIS A 295 4.08 15.05 -5.51
N TYR A 296 4.65 14.52 -6.60
CA TYR A 296 5.05 13.12 -6.71
C TYR A 296 6.29 12.97 -7.63
N GLY A 297 6.96 11.82 -7.52
CA GLY A 297 8.19 11.51 -8.26
C GLY A 297 9.47 11.91 -7.53
N GLU A 298 10.60 11.45 -8.06
CA GLU A 298 11.95 11.73 -7.55
C GLU A 298 12.45 13.14 -7.94
N GLU A 299 13.48 13.66 -7.28
CA GLU A 299 13.97 15.05 -7.45
C GLU A 299 14.18 15.49 -8.91
N ASN A 300 14.67 14.59 -9.78
CA ASN A 300 14.93 14.90 -11.18
C ASN A 300 13.67 14.89 -12.09
N ALA A 301 12.56 14.30 -11.62
CA ALA A 301 11.29 14.16 -12.34
C ALA A 301 10.08 14.60 -11.49
N LYS A 302 10.32 15.42 -10.46
CA LYS A 302 9.32 15.83 -9.48
C LYS A 302 8.27 16.70 -10.15
N VAL A 303 7.01 16.26 -10.07
CA VAL A 303 5.86 17.05 -10.49
C VAL A 303 5.28 17.75 -9.28
N GLU A 304 5.23 19.08 -9.30
CA GLU A 304 4.56 19.87 -8.27
C GLU A 304 3.14 20.25 -8.70
N TYR A 305 2.22 20.22 -7.75
CA TYR A 305 0.82 20.58 -7.91
C TYR A 305 0.54 21.91 -7.20
N PRO A 306 -0.27 22.80 -7.79
CA PRO A 306 -0.73 23.99 -7.11
C PRO A 306 -1.64 23.63 -5.92
N ALA A 307 -1.55 24.41 -4.85
CA ALA A 307 -2.52 24.32 -3.76
C ALA A 307 -3.89 24.85 -4.22
N LEU A 308 -4.97 24.28 -3.68
CA LEU A 308 -6.34 24.63 -4.07
C LEU A 308 -6.72 26.08 -3.73
N ASP A 309 -6.11 26.66 -2.71
CA ASP A 309 -6.31 28.07 -2.35
C ASP A 309 -5.61 29.04 -3.31
N ARG A 310 -4.59 28.59 -4.06
CA ARG A 310 -3.73 29.35 -4.99
C ARG A 310 -3.07 30.60 -4.38
N GLU A 311 -3.86 31.60 -4.00
CA GLU A 311 -3.48 32.69 -3.13
C GLU A 311 -3.95 32.41 -1.69
N PRO A 312 -3.14 32.73 -0.66
CA PRO A 312 -3.54 32.46 0.72
C PRO A 312 -4.88 33.09 1.11
N ILE A 313 -5.83 32.27 1.57
CA ILE A 313 -7.13 32.75 2.06
C ILE A 313 -6.96 33.20 3.51
N THR A 314 -6.64 34.48 3.67
CA THR A 314 -6.46 35.12 4.99
C THR A 314 -7.79 35.58 5.60
N TRP A 315 -7.75 36.01 6.86
CA TRP A 315 -8.93 36.55 7.57
C TRP A 315 -9.63 37.68 6.80
N GLU A 316 -8.85 38.53 6.12
CA GLU A 316 -9.39 39.67 5.35
C GLU A 316 -9.90 39.29 3.96
N SER A 317 -9.62 38.06 3.49
CA SER A 317 -10.00 37.62 2.16
C SER A 317 -11.51 37.42 2.02
N ASP A 318 -12.08 38.05 0.99
CA ASP A 318 -13.47 37.79 0.56
C ASP A 318 -13.56 36.63 -0.45
N ARG A 319 -12.44 35.96 -0.75
CA ARG A 319 -12.40 34.82 -1.67
C ARG A 319 -12.63 33.49 -0.95
N TYR A 320 -13.19 32.51 -1.65
CA TYR A 320 -13.34 31.15 -1.15
C TYR A 320 -12.84 30.13 -2.18
N VAL A 321 -12.41 28.96 -1.71
CA VAL A 321 -12.03 27.86 -2.62
C VAL A 321 -13.28 27.26 -3.23
N HIS A 322 -13.27 27.09 -4.55
CA HIS A 322 -14.25 26.30 -5.26
C HIS A 322 -13.54 25.14 -5.97
N PHE A 323 -13.69 23.94 -5.46
CA PHE A 323 -13.10 22.75 -6.04
C PHE A 323 -14.17 21.95 -6.80
N VAL A 324 -14.05 21.91 -8.12
CA VAL A 324 -14.99 21.21 -9.01
C VAL A 324 -14.41 19.86 -9.40
N ILE A 325 -15.18 18.79 -9.19
CA ILE A 325 -14.80 17.42 -9.49
C ILE A 325 -15.77 16.87 -10.54
N ILE A 326 -15.27 16.64 -11.76
CA ILE A 326 -16.00 16.03 -12.86
C ILE A 326 -15.82 14.52 -12.78
N GLY A 327 -16.87 13.80 -12.43
CA GLY A 327 -16.89 12.35 -12.21
C GLY A 327 -16.88 11.98 -10.72
N MET A 328 -17.99 11.47 -10.21
CA MET A 328 -18.15 10.90 -8.87
C MET A 328 -17.62 9.45 -8.78
N SER A 329 -16.46 9.19 -9.39
CA SER A 329 -15.77 7.91 -9.26
C SER A 329 -15.18 7.71 -7.86
N ARG A 330 -14.63 6.52 -7.56
CA ARG A 330 -13.86 6.27 -6.32
C ARG A 330 -12.76 7.33 -6.11
N MET A 331 -12.07 7.72 -7.19
CA MET A 331 -11.06 8.79 -7.15
C MET A 331 -11.68 10.17 -6.90
N GLY A 332 -12.78 10.50 -7.58
CA GLY A 332 -13.46 11.78 -7.38
C GLY A 332 -13.99 11.95 -5.96
N VAL A 333 -14.60 10.90 -5.41
CA VAL A 333 -15.05 10.85 -4.02
C VAL A 333 -13.88 11.00 -3.05
N ALA A 334 -12.76 10.30 -3.26
CA ALA A 334 -11.56 10.45 -2.44
C ALA A 334 -11.05 11.91 -2.43
N LEU A 335 -10.97 12.56 -3.60
CA LEU A 335 -10.56 13.96 -3.70
C LEU A 335 -11.51 14.91 -2.97
N GLY A 336 -12.82 14.71 -3.10
CA GLY A 336 -13.79 15.57 -2.42
C GLY A 336 -13.77 15.41 -0.90
N VAL A 337 -13.53 14.19 -0.41
CA VAL A 337 -13.42 13.92 1.04
C VAL A 337 -12.12 14.50 1.60
N GLU A 338 -10.99 14.28 0.92
CA GLU A 338 -9.70 14.83 1.34
C GLU A 338 -9.71 16.36 1.27
N ALA A 339 -10.29 16.96 0.23
CA ALA A 339 -10.48 18.41 0.15
C ALA A 339 -11.34 18.93 1.32
N ALA A 340 -12.40 18.21 1.69
CA ALA A 340 -13.23 18.59 2.82
C ALA A 340 -12.46 18.57 4.15
N HIS A 341 -11.47 17.70 4.32
CA HIS A 341 -10.58 17.70 5.49
C HIS A 341 -9.57 18.86 5.52
N LEU A 342 -9.32 19.51 4.38
CA LEU A 342 -8.26 20.52 4.25
C LEU A 342 -8.78 21.95 4.21
N LEU A 343 -9.89 22.22 3.51
CA LEU A 343 -10.30 23.55 3.05
C LEU A 343 -10.95 24.46 4.12
N HIS A 344 -10.36 24.51 5.31
CA HIS A 344 -10.81 25.31 6.46
C HIS A 344 -9.97 26.59 6.59
N PHE A 345 -10.62 27.76 6.56
CA PHE A 345 -9.93 29.05 6.44
C PHE A 345 -10.39 30.12 7.44
N PRO A 346 -9.51 31.07 7.81
CA PRO A 346 -9.81 32.18 8.71
C PRO A 346 -10.98 33.08 8.31
N ASN A 347 -11.18 33.35 7.02
CA ASN A 347 -12.23 34.27 6.58
C ASN A 347 -13.64 33.79 6.92
N PHE A 348 -13.86 32.48 7.02
CA PHE A 348 -15.11 31.90 7.51
C PHE A 348 -15.36 32.24 8.99
N CYS A 349 -14.30 32.33 9.80
CA CYS A 349 -14.41 32.73 11.20
C CYS A 349 -14.97 34.16 11.33
N ARG A 350 -14.64 35.03 10.36
CA ARG A 350 -15.17 36.41 10.22
C ARG A 350 -16.58 36.44 9.64
N ASP A 351 -16.80 35.80 8.49
CA ASP A 351 -18.09 35.78 7.78
C ASP A 351 -18.48 34.34 7.42
N LYS A 352 -19.53 33.84 8.10
CA LYS A 352 -20.03 32.47 7.95
C LYS A 352 -20.64 32.16 6.58
N ARG A 353 -20.70 33.14 5.66
CA ARG A 353 -21.09 32.96 4.25
C ARG A 353 -19.93 32.57 3.35
N LEU A 354 -18.69 32.82 3.75
CA LEU A 354 -17.48 32.50 2.99
C LEU A 354 -17.09 31.04 3.19
N LYS A 355 -17.92 30.13 2.69
CA LYS A 355 -17.69 28.68 2.76
C LYS A 355 -16.87 28.21 1.57
N SER A 356 -15.93 27.31 1.78
CA SER A 356 -15.30 26.58 0.68
C SER A 356 -16.33 25.64 0.05
N ARG A 357 -16.39 25.60 -1.27
CA ARG A 357 -17.37 24.80 -2.01
C ARG A 357 -16.69 23.63 -2.72
N ILE A 358 -17.26 22.45 -2.56
CA ILE A 358 -16.87 21.24 -3.30
C ILE A 358 -18.05 20.83 -4.18
N THR A 359 -17.84 20.85 -5.50
CA THR A 359 -18.90 20.60 -6.48
C THR A 359 -18.62 19.34 -7.26
N PHE A 360 -19.53 18.38 -7.23
CA PHE A 360 -19.49 17.19 -8.07
C PHE A 360 -20.35 17.36 -9.31
N ILE A 361 -19.81 17.03 -10.47
CA ILE A 361 -20.53 16.99 -11.75
C ILE A 361 -20.48 15.56 -12.27
N ASP A 362 -21.63 14.92 -12.45
CA ASP A 362 -21.71 13.55 -12.97
C ASP A 362 -23.02 13.32 -13.72
N ALA A 363 -23.02 12.45 -14.73
CA ALA A 363 -24.25 12.06 -15.43
C ALA A 363 -25.22 11.30 -14.51
N ASP A 364 -24.67 10.51 -13.57
CA ASP A 364 -25.42 9.71 -12.60
C ASP A 364 -25.42 10.35 -11.20
N ALA A 365 -25.28 11.68 -11.11
CA ALA A 365 -25.15 12.39 -9.84
C ALA A 365 -26.28 12.09 -8.84
N ASP A 366 -27.49 11.78 -9.29
CA ASP A 366 -28.60 11.36 -8.42
C ASP A 366 -28.26 10.15 -7.55
N LYS A 367 -27.73 9.11 -8.19
CA LYS A 367 -27.42 7.85 -7.56
C LYS A 367 -26.18 8.00 -6.67
N GLU A 368 -25.12 8.59 -7.21
CA GLU A 368 -23.85 8.73 -6.52
C GLU A 368 -23.94 9.72 -5.34
N MET A 369 -24.71 10.82 -5.49
CA MET A 369 -25.03 11.72 -4.37
C MET A 369 -25.75 10.96 -3.25
N ASN A 370 -26.75 10.13 -3.56
CA ASN A 370 -27.48 9.39 -2.52
C ASN A 370 -26.57 8.42 -1.78
N PHE A 371 -25.63 7.76 -2.48
CA PHE A 371 -24.61 6.92 -1.84
C PHE A 371 -23.66 7.74 -0.96
N PHE A 372 -23.13 8.85 -1.48
CA PHE A 372 -22.24 9.75 -0.75
C PHE A 372 -22.91 10.33 0.51
N ARG A 373 -24.16 10.80 0.39
CA ARG A 373 -24.96 11.31 1.50
C ARG A 373 -25.34 10.21 2.49
N GLY A 374 -25.59 8.99 2.04
CA GLY A 374 -25.84 7.85 2.91
C GLY A 374 -24.61 7.53 3.77
N ARG A 375 -23.43 7.54 3.16
CA ARG A 375 -22.14 7.30 3.82
C ARG A 375 -21.79 8.40 4.84
N TYR A 376 -21.93 9.66 4.46
CA TYR A 376 -21.58 10.82 5.29
C TYR A 376 -22.81 11.52 5.88
N ARG A 377 -23.81 10.72 6.27
CA ARG A 377 -25.14 11.20 6.67
C ARG A 377 -25.08 12.31 7.72
N HIS A 378 -24.23 12.17 8.72
CA HIS A 378 -24.17 13.09 9.85
C HIS A 378 -23.67 14.48 9.47
N TYR A 379 -22.82 14.59 8.45
CA TYR A 379 -22.49 15.87 7.86
C TYR A 379 -23.73 16.51 7.20
N PHE A 380 -24.43 15.78 6.34
CA PHE A 380 -25.62 16.28 5.62
C PHE A 380 -26.83 16.54 6.51
N ASP A 381 -26.88 15.91 7.69
CA ASP A 381 -27.86 16.21 8.73
C ASP A 381 -27.61 17.61 9.33
N LEU A 382 -26.39 18.15 9.27
CA LEU A 382 -26.01 19.43 9.88
C LEU A 382 -25.73 20.53 8.86
N SER A 383 -25.32 20.23 7.64
CA SER A 383 -24.96 21.23 6.62
C SER A 383 -25.99 21.33 5.51
N LEU A 384 -26.10 22.54 4.93
CA LEU A 384 -26.86 22.76 3.71
C LEU A 384 -26.06 22.22 2.51
N SER A 385 -26.76 21.61 1.55
CA SER A 385 -26.15 21.19 0.28
C SER A 385 -27.04 21.55 -0.90
N TYR A 386 -26.44 21.63 -2.08
CA TYR A 386 -27.12 22.03 -3.30
C TYR A 386 -27.17 20.87 -4.28
N TYR A 387 -28.30 20.73 -4.97
CA TYR A 387 -28.46 19.79 -6.06
C TYR A 387 -29.04 20.51 -7.28
N ARG A 388 -28.49 20.24 -8.47
CA ARG A 388 -28.98 20.79 -9.74
C ARG A 388 -29.12 19.67 -10.77
N ASP A 389 -30.26 19.60 -11.43
CA ASP A 389 -30.44 18.79 -12.63
C ASP A 389 -30.36 19.71 -13.85
N MET A 390 -29.31 19.56 -14.67
CA MET A 390 -29.10 20.40 -15.85
C MET A 390 -30.00 20.03 -17.03
N GLU A 391 -30.67 18.87 -16.98
CA GLU A 391 -31.66 18.47 -17.99
C GLU A 391 -33.05 19.09 -17.71
N GLN A 392 -33.30 19.53 -16.47
CA GLN A 392 -34.54 20.16 -16.06
C GLN A 392 -34.34 21.67 -15.89
N ILE A 393 -35.30 22.47 -16.38
CA ILE A 393 -35.21 23.93 -16.39
C ILE A 393 -35.06 24.49 -14.95
N GLU A 394 -33.84 24.93 -14.65
CA GLU A 394 -33.42 25.93 -13.65
C GLU A 394 -34.12 25.92 -12.28
N LYS A 395 -34.00 24.83 -11.50
CA LYS A 395 -34.15 24.94 -10.04
C LYS A 395 -32.96 24.33 -9.33
N VAL A 396 -32.15 25.19 -8.71
CA VAL A 396 -31.24 24.76 -7.66
C VAL A 396 -32.08 24.25 -6.50
N HIS A 397 -32.01 22.94 -6.26
CA HIS A 397 -32.67 22.31 -5.14
C HIS A 397 -31.76 22.41 -3.91
N THR A 398 -32.20 23.21 -2.94
CA THR A 398 -31.55 23.28 -1.64
C THR A 398 -31.98 22.10 -0.78
N ILE A 399 -31.02 21.29 -0.36
CA ILE A 399 -31.21 20.21 0.60
C ILE A 399 -30.93 20.80 1.99
N LEU A 400 -31.99 20.90 2.80
CA LEU A 400 -31.93 21.50 4.12
C LEU A 400 -31.36 20.54 5.18
N PRO A 401 -30.67 21.08 6.20
CA PRO A 401 -30.25 20.30 7.37
C PRO A 401 -31.44 19.66 8.10
N ASN A 402 -31.13 18.62 8.87
CA ASN A 402 -32.11 17.87 9.64
C ASN A 402 -32.54 18.65 10.90
N GLN A 403 -33.82 18.97 10.98
CA GLN A 403 -34.39 19.79 12.05
C GLN A 403 -34.38 19.13 13.43
N ILE A 404 -34.13 17.81 13.52
CA ILE A 404 -34.02 17.07 14.79
C ILE A 404 -32.91 17.66 15.69
N TYR A 405 -31.87 18.26 15.11
CA TYR A 405 -30.77 18.87 15.84
C TYR A 405 -31.04 20.31 16.30
N GLY A 406 -32.27 20.81 16.10
CA GLY A 406 -32.70 22.14 16.54
C GLY A 406 -32.28 23.27 15.60
N LYS A 407 -32.22 24.49 16.13
CA LYS A 407 -31.98 25.71 15.34
C LYS A 407 -30.51 25.95 14.99
N GLU A 408 -29.59 25.35 15.74
CA GLU A 408 -28.15 25.54 15.58
C GLU A 408 -27.54 24.47 14.69
N VAL A 409 -27.93 24.55 13.42
CA VAL A 409 -27.43 23.76 12.29
C VAL A 409 -26.76 24.71 11.29
N ASN A 410 -26.05 24.16 10.31
CA ASN A 410 -25.35 24.86 9.22
C ASN A 410 -24.13 25.71 9.62
N PHE A 411 -23.42 25.29 10.68
CA PHE A 411 -22.23 25.99 11.21
C PHE A 411 -20.90 25.56 10.58
N LEU A 412 -20.91 24.59 9.67
CA LEU A 412 -19.71 24.09 8.99
C LEU A 412 -19.27 25.03 7.88
N ASP A 413 -17.97 25.06 7.61
CA ASP A 413 -17.28 25.96 6.67
C ASP A 413 -17.09 25.39 5.27
N ILE A 414 -17.45 24.13 5.07
CA ILE A 414 -17.52 23.47 3.76
C ILE A 414 -18.98 23.33 3.33
N GLU A 415 -19.23 23.44 2.03
CA GLU A 415 -20.50 23.11 1.40
C GLU A 415 -20.33 22.19 0.19
N PHE A 416 -21.28 21.28 -0.01
CA PHE A 416 -21.29 20.37 -1.15
C PHE A 416 -22.39 20.74 -2.13
N GLU A 417 -22.03 20.75 -3.41
CA GLU A 417 -22.94 20.93 -4.54
C GLU A 417 -22.86 19.70 -5.46
N PHE A 418 -24.01 19.21 -5.92
CA PHE A 418 -24.11 18.06 -6.82
C PHE A 418 -24.85 18.49 -8.07
N ILE A 419 -24.24 18.28 -9.23
CA ILE A 419 -24.79 18.66 -10.52
C ILE A 419 -24.92 17.41 -11.38
N LYS A 420 -26.15 17.13 -11.76
CA LYS A 420 -26.45 16.08 -12.73
C LYS A 420 -26.34 16.64 -14.14
N GLY A 421 -25.45 16.04 -14.92
CA GLY A 421 -25.25 16.35 -16.33
C GLY A 421 -23.89 15.89 -16.84
N GLN A 422 -23.74 15.87 -18.15
CA GLN A 422 -22.48 15.55 -18.82
C GLN A 422 -21.64 16.81 -18.97
N ALA A 423 -20.35 16.75 -18.63
CA ALA A 423 -19.50 17.94 -18.66
C ALA A 423 -19.30 18.51 -20.07
N GLU A 424 -19.60 17.75 -21.12
CA GLU A 424 -19.60 18.15 -22.53
C GLU A 424 -20.79 19.05 -22.89
N THR A 425 -21.86 19.09 -22.07
CA THR A 425 -23.05 19.85 -22.45
C THR A 425 -22.81 21.36 -22.42
N PRO A 426 -23.45 22.13 -23.32
CA PRO A 426 -23.27 23.59 -23.37
C PRO A 426 -23.58 24.29 -22.05
N GLU A 427 -24.55 23.79 -21.29
CA GLU A 427 -24.98 24.39 -20.03
C GLU A 427 -23.91 24.24 -18.94
N ILE A 428 -23.27 23.07 -18.83
CA ILE A 428 -22.17 22.85 -17.89
C ILE A 428 -20.92 23.61 -18.36
N GLN A 429 -20.61 23.59 -19.65
CA GLN A 429 -19.51 24.36 -20.22
C GLN A 429 -19.66 25.87 -19.95
N GLN A 430 -20.87 26.41 -20.09
CA GLN A 430 -21.17 27.80 -19.77
C GLN A 430 -21.03 28.08 -18.27
N LEU A 431 -21.48 27.16 -17.42
CA LEU A 431 -21.36 27.26 -15.96
C LEU A 431 -19.89 27.29 -15.51
N LEU A 432 -19.07 26.37 -16.02
CA LEU A 432 -17.62 26.35 -15.77
C LEU A 432 -16.95 27.66 -16.23
N ALA A 433 -17.34 28.18 -17.39
CA ALA A 433 -16.83 29.45 -17.90
C ALA A 433 -17.27 30.66 -17.05
N GLN A 434 -18.45 30.60 -16.42
CA GLN A 434 -18.91 31.63 -15.48
C GLN A 434 -18.10 31.59 -14.19
N TRP A 435 -17.90 30.40 -13.60
CA TRP A 435 -17.10 30.25 -12.39
C TRP A 435 -15.65 30.66 -12.58
N ALA A 436 -15.05 30.35 -13.73
CA ALA A 436 -13.70 30.80 -14.06
C ALA A 436 -13.57 32.34 -13.94
N LYS A 437 -14.57 33.08 -14.45
CA LYS A 437 -14.57 34.55 -14.46
C LYS A 437 -14.89 35.19 -13.11
N ASP A 438 -15.32 34.43 -12.11
CA ASP A 438 -15.69 34.99 -10.80
C ASP A 438 -14.44 35.25 -9.96
N PRO A 439 -14.07 36.53 -9.70
CA PRO A 439 -12.87 36.85 -8.92
C PRO A 439 -12.98 36.51 -7.43
N GLN A 440 -14.18 36.17 -6.92
CA GLN A 440 -14.36 35.70 -5.55
C GLN A 440 -14.01 34.21 -5.39
N GLN A 441 -13.89 33.47 -6.48
CA GLN A 441 -13.69 32.02 -6.45
C GLN A 441 -12.25 31.67 -6.82
N GLU A 442 -11.57 31.00 -5.89
CA GLU A 442 -10.32 30.29 -6.19
C GLU A 442 -10.69 28.94 -6.81
N LEU A 443 -10.94 28.94 -8.12
CA LEU A 443 -11.40 27.76 -8.86
C LEU A 443 -10.23 26.79 -9.14
N SER A 444 -10.49 25.50 -8.92
CA SER A 444 -9.67 24.38 -9.40
C SER A 444 -10.58 23.25 -9.89
N ILE A 445 -10.18 22.54 -10.94
CA ILE A 445 -10.99 21.48 -11.56
C ILE A 445 -10.24 20.16 -11.54
N ALA A 446 -10.86 19.08 -11.06
CA ALA A 446 -10.35 17.73 -11.15
C ALA A 446 -11.26 16.87 -12.04
N ILE A 447 -10.67 16.13 -12.97
CA ILE A 447 -11.39 15.26 -13.90
C ILE A 447 -11.08 13.82 -13.56
N CYS A 448 -12.09 13.14 -13.03
CA CYS A 448 -12.03 11.86 -12.36
C CYS A 448 -12.98 10.83 -13.00
N LEU A 449 -13.18 10.88 -14.32
CA LEU A 449 -14.00 9.88 -15.01
C LEU A 449 -13.37 8.49 -14.89
N ASN A 450 -14.20 7.44 -14.91
CA ASN A 450 -13.74 6.05 -14.72
C ASN A 450 -12.85 5.55 -15.87
N PHE A 451 -12.94 6.15 -17.05
CA PHE A 451 -12.14 5.77 -18.20
C PHE A 451 -11.09 6.85 -18.49
N PRO A 452 -9.79 6.62 -18.23
CA PRO A 452 -8.76 7.65 -18.34
C PRO A 452 -8.70 8.40 -19.68
N PRO A 453 -8.93 7.76 -20.86
CA PRO A 453 -9.00 8.48 -22.13
C PRO A 453 -10.13 9.51 -22.20
N GLN A 454 -11.27 9.26 -21.55
CA GLN A 454 -12.35 10.25 -21.45
C GLN A 454 -11.95 11.41 -20.54
N SER A 455 -11.30 11.14 -19.40
CA SER A 455 -10.77 12.19 -18.52
C SER A 455 -9.80 13.10 -19.27
N MET A 456 -8.93 12.50 -20.09
CA MET A 456 -7.98 13.21 -20.93
C MET A 456 -8.67 14.09 -21.97
N ALA A 457 -9.65 13.55 -22.70
CA ALA A 457 -10.39 14.31 -23.70
C ALA A 457 -11.16 15.48 -23.07
N MET A 458 -11.89 15.24 -21.98
CA MET A 458 -12.61 16.27 -21.24
C MET A 458 -11.69 17.40 -20.81
N GLY A 459 -10.52 17.08 -20.28
CA GLY A 459 -9.56 18.09 -19.81
C GLY A 459 -8.91 18.92 -20.91
N LEU A 460 -9.05 18.55 -22.18
CA LEU A 460 -8.63 19.36 -23.34
C LEU A 460 -9.79 20.14 -23.98
N TYR A 461 -11.04 19.77 -23.65
CA TYR A 461 -12.26 20.37 -24.19
C TYR A 461 -12.96 21.31 -23.20
N LEU A 462 -12.30 21.69 -22.11
CA LEU A 462 -12.82 22.69 -21.19
C LEU A 462 -12.88 24.07 -21.88
N PRO A 463 -13.73 25.00 -21.40
CA PRO A 463 -13.83 26.34 -21.97
C PRO A 463 -12.49 27.09 -21.99
N ASP A 464 -12.20 27.82 -23.07
CA ASP A 464 -10.94 28.53 -23.28
C ASP A 464 -10.52 29.43 -22.11
N VAL A 465 -11.51 30.07 -21.47
CA VAL A 465 -11.29 30.97 -20.33
C VAL A 465 -10.59 30.28 -19.14
N ILE A 466 -10.76 28.97 -18.96
CA ILE A 466 -10.09 28.21 -17.89
C ILE A 466 -8.58 28.19 -18.13
N TYR A 467 -8.18 27.96 -19.38
CA TYR A 467 -6.77 27.96 -19.77
C TYR A 467 -6.20 29.38 -19.78
N ASP A 468 -6.96 30.35 -20.32
CA ASP A 468 -6.54 31.75 -20.40
C ASP A 468 -6.30 32.37 -19.01
N GLN A 469 -7.06 31.92 -18.00
CA GLN A 469 -6.93 32.36 -16.61
C GLN A 469 -6.04 31.46 -15.75
N ASN A 470 -5.32 30.51 -16.36
CA ASN A 470 -4.40 29.61 -15.68
C ASN A 470 -5.04 28.82 -14.52
N ILE A 471 -6.30 28.43 -14.69
CA ILE A 471 -7.04 27.65 -13.69
C ILE A 471 -6.44 26.24 -13.65
N PRO A 472 -6.05 25.72 -12.47
CA PRO A 472 -5.54 24.37 -12.35
C PRO A 472 -6.56 23.31 -12.80
N VAL A 473 -6.14 22.45 -13.73
CA VAL A 473 -6.92 21.29 -14.17
C VAL A 473 -6.15 20.02 -13.89
N PHE A 474 -6.64 19.21 -12.95
CA PHE A 474 -6.08 17.91 -12.60
C PHE A 474 -6.78 16.83 -13.42
N ILE A 475 -6.03 16.00 -14.15
CA ILE A 475 -6.58 14.96 -15.01
C ILE A 475 -6.13 13.59 -14.53
N ARG A 476 -7.09 12.72 -14.21
CA ARG A 476 -6.80 11.33 -13.84
C ARG A 476 -6.23 10.56 -15.03
N GLN A 477 -5.07 9.94 -14.84
CA GLN A 477 -4.41 9.02 -15.76
C GLN A 477 -3.87 7.82 -14.99
N GLU A 478 -4.00 6.60 -15.51
CA GLU A 478 -3.57 5.38 -14.79
C GLU A 478 -2.19 4.89 -15.22
N THR A 479 -1.85 4.98 -16.51
CA THR A 479 -0.66 4.31 -17.07
C THR A 479 0.51 5.25 -17.32
N SER A 480 0.29 6.43 -17.91
CA SER A 480 1.38 7.33 -18.29
C SER A 480 0.95 8.79 -18.35
N SER A 481 1.82 9.68 -17.85
CA SER A 481 1.72 11.13 -17.94
C SER A 481 2.29 11.72 -19.24
N ALA A 482 2.97 10.91 -20.05
CA ALA A 482 3.86 11.38 -21.13
C ALA A 482 3.17 12.33 -22.13
N LEU A 483 1.92 12.05 -22.49
CA LEU A 483 1.16 12.91 -23.40
C LEU A 483 0.90 14.30 -22.79
N LEU A 484 0.54 14.36 -21.51
CA LEU A 484 0.32 15.62 -20.81
C LEU A 484 1.64 16.36 -20.57
N ASP A 485 2.72 15.66 -20.26
CA ASP A 485 4.05 16.27 -20.13
C ASP A 485 4.54 16.88 -21.45
N MET A 486 4.22 16.23 -22.58
CA MET A 486 4.46 16.78 -23.93
C MET A 486 3.59 18.00 -24.22
N LEU A 487 2.29 17.96 -23.92
CA LEU A 487 1.37 19.09 -24.17
C LEU A 487 1.67 20.30 -23.27
N ASN A 488 2.09 20.05 -22.03
CA ASN A 488 2.55 21.08 -21.10
C ASN A 488 3.94 21.63 -21.51
N ASN A 489 4.59 21.07 -22.55
CA ASN A 489 5.91 21.47 -23.02
C ASN A 489 6.98 21.50 -21.90
N ARG A 490 6.83 20.74 -20.81
CA ARG A 490 7.81 20.72 -19.71
C ARG A 490 9.24 20.37 -20.16
N ILE A 491 9.35 19.69 -21.31
CA ILE A 491 10.60 19.26 -21.95
C ILE A 491 11.34 20.41 -22.66
N LYS A 492 10.65 21.50 -23.04
CA LYS A 492 11.23 22.66 -23.72
C LYS A 492 10.94 23.92 -22.90
N LYS A 493 12.00 24.62 -22.46
CA LYS A 493 11.94 25.90 -21.72
C LYS A 493 11.33 27.06 -22.54
N GLU A 494 10.15 26.88 -23.12
CA GLU A 494 9.38 27.91 -23.80
C GLU A 494 8.40 28.58 -22.83
N SER A 495 8.09 29.85 -23.10
CA SER A 495 7.16 30.67 -22.32
C SER A 495 5.71 30.25 -22.60
N LEU A 496 5.04 29.63 -21.62
CA LEU A 496 3.59 29.43 -21.48
C LEU A 496 2.85 28.89 -22.72
N ASN A 497 2.50 27.60 -22.69
CA ASN A 497 1.56 26.97 -23.62
C ASN A 497 0.12 26.97 -23.04
N ARG A 498 -0.91 26.82 -23.90
CA ARG A 498 -2.33 26.73 -23.52
C ARG A 498 -2.59 25.75 -22.36
N TYR A 499 -1.88 24.63 -22.32
CA TYR A 499 -2.08 23.56 -21.31
C TYR A 499 -1.08 23.60 -20.15
N SER A 500 -0.46 24.76 -19.87
CA SER A 500 0.58 24.87 -18.83
C SER A 500 0.09 24.49 -17.42
N HIS A 501 -1.20 24.75 -17.15
CA HIS A 501 -1.85 24.48 -15.86
C HIS A 501 -2.70 23.19 -15.87
N VAL A 502 -2.37 22.26 -16.76
CA VAL A 502 -2.96 20.92 -16.80
C VAL A 502 -1.98 19.91 -16.20
N TYR A 503 -2.45 19.16 -15.20
CA TYR A 503 -1.62 18.31 -14.36
C TYR A 503 -2.14 16.85 -14.37
N PRO A 504 -1.33 15.86 -14.80
CA PRO A 504 -1.68 14.45 -14.69
C PRO A 504 -1.58 13.96 -13.23
N PHE A 505 -2.49 13.09 -12.79
CA PHE A 505 -2.42 12.40 -11.50
C PHE A 505 -3.08 11.01 -11.55
N GLY A 506 -2.82 10.17 -10.54
CA GLY A 506 -3.51 8.87 -10.39
C GLY A 506 -2.81 7.68 -11.05
N MET A 507 -1.55 7.84 -11.46
CA MET A 507 -0.80 6.80 -12.17
C MET A 507 -0.44 5.63 -11.24
N LEU A 508 -0.17 4.45 -11.81
CA LEU A 508 0.37 3.32 -11.05
C LEU A 508 1.84 3.55 -10.63
N THR A 509 2.58 4.40 -11.34
CA THR A 509 3.88 4.90 -10.87
C THR A 509 3.71 5.59 -9.52
N ASN A 510 4.55 5.28 -8.53
CA ASN A 510 4.42 5.84 -7.18
C ASN A 510 3.03 5.55 -6.56
N CYS A 511 2.49 4.34 -6.75
CA CYS A 511 1.20 3.94 -6.22
C CYS A 511 1.13 3.90 -4.69
N PHE A 512 2.28 3.79 -4.02
CA PHE A 512 2.39 3.73 -2.56
C PHE A 512 3.38 4.78 -2.07
N ASP A 513 3.28 5.16 -0.80
CA ASP A 513 4.18 6.12 -0.17
C ASP A 513 5.11 5.38 0.80
N LEU A 514 6.31 5.04 0.33
CA LEU A 514 7.31 4.36 1.17
C LEU A 514 7.81 5.27 2.30
N ASP A 515 7.82 6.58 2.04
CA ASP A 515 8.36 7.57 2.95
C ASP A 515 7.30 8.06 3.95
N ARG A 516 7.39 7.56 5.19
CA ARG A 516 6.40 7.78 6.25
C ARG A 516 6.48 9.19 6.88
N HIS A 517 6.88 10.21 6.13
CA HIS A 517 7.00 11.59 6.62
C HIS A 517 5.70 12.13 7.25
N SER A 518 4.54 11.91 6.63
CA SER A 518 3.24 12.31 7.21
C SER A 518 2.98 11.63 8.56
N ALA A 519 3.44 10.38 8.73
CA ALA A 519 3.34 9.68 10.00
C ALA A 519 4.21 10.34 11.08
N ARG A 520 5.41 10.83 10.74
CA ARG A 520 6.28 11.54 11.70
C ARG A 520 5.62 12.82 12.22
N ARG A 521 5.04 13.65 11.35
CA ARG A 521 4.29 14.86 11.76
C ARG A 521 3.09 14.49 12.65
N ALA A 522 2.36 13.43 12.31
CA ALA A 522 1.24 12.94 13.13
C ALA A 522 1.68 12.39 14.50
N GLN A 523 2.83 11.72 14.58
CA GLN A 523 3.42 11.28 15.85
C GLN A 523 3.79 12.48 16.73
N LEU A 524 4.32 13.54 16.13
CA LEU A 524 4.61 14.78 16.85
C LEU A 524 3.34 15.46 17.38
N VAL A 525 2.25 15.46 16.60
CA VAL A 525 0.94 15.94 17.07
C VAL A 525 0.49 15.17 18.32
N ASN A 526 0.62 13.84 18.33
CA ASN A 526 0.33 13.05 19.54
C ASN A 526 1.19 13.48 20.74
N TYR A 527 2.51 13.61 20.50
CA TYR A 527 3.45 14.01 21.53
C TYR A 527 3.09 15.37 22.14
N ILE A 528 2.68 16.34 21.32
CA ILE A 528 2.27 17.68 21.78
C ILE A 528 1.10 17.57 22.76
N TYR A 529 0.07 16.77 22.44
CA TYR A 529 -1.06 16.55 23.35
C TYR A 529 -0.62 15.89 24.68
N ASP A 530 0.20 14.85 24.61
CA ASP A 530 0.71 14.16 25.80
C ASP A 530 1.59 15.08 26.67
N PHE A 531 2.44 15.89 26.02
CA PHE A 531 3.31 16.86 26.67
C PHE A 531 2.48 17.93 27.38
N LYS A 532 1.46 18.50 26.73
CA LYS A 532 0.55 19.46 27.33
C LYS A 532 -0.20 18.87 28.52
N ASN A 533 -0.68 17.63 28.39
CA ASN A 533 -1.39 16.96 29.48
C ASN A 533 -0.51 16.80 30.73
N LYS A 534 0.76 16.46 30.54
CA LYS A 534 1.74 16.20 31.60
C LYS A 534 2.36 17.46 32.20
N TYR A 535 2.75 18.43 31.37
CA TYR A 535 3.56 19.59 31.77
C TYR A 535 2.80 20.93 31.73
N LYS A 536 1.55 20.94 31.25
CA LYS A 536 0.70 22.15 31.12
C LYS A 536 1.33 23.29 30.30
N SER A 537 2.30 22.94 29.44
CA SER A 537 3.05 23.84 28.57
C SER A 537 3.25 23.16 27.20
N SER A 538 3.76 23.90 26.24
CA SER A 538 4.02 23.43 24.87
C SER A 538 5.49 23.05 24.69
N PRO A 539 5.80 21.99 23.93
CA PRO A 539 7.18 21.55 23.74
C PRO A 539 7.98 22.58 22.92
N ALA A 540 9.24 22.78 23.30
CA ALA A 540 10.13 23.73 22.61
C ALA A 540 10.91 23.10 21.44
N ALA A 541 10.97 21.77 21.36
CA ALA A 541 11.71 21.03 20.35
C ALA A 541 11.08 19.64 20.11
N CYS A 542 11.39 19.06 18.95
CA CYS A 542 10.98 17.70 18.60
C CYS A 542 11.72 16.66 19.47
N PRO A 543 11.03 15.67 20.05
CA PRO A 543 11.66 14.62 20.85
C PRO A 543 12.41 13.60 19.98
N SER A 544 13.03 12.59 20.63
CA SER A 544 13.68 11.48 19.91
C SER A 544 12.65 10.58 19.20
N GLU A 545 13.06 9.92 18.11
CA GLU A 545 12.18 9.01 17.34
C GLU A 545 11.61 7.88 18.19
N ASN A 546 12.38 7.34 19.14
CA ASN A 546 11.91 6.29 20.04
C ASN A 546 10.75 6.76 20.93
N GLU A 547 10.75 8.02 21.34
CA GLU A 547 9.69 8.60 22.18
C GLU A 547 8.41 8.83 21.36
N LEU A 548 8.54 9.32 20.12
CA LEU A 548 7.43 9.44 19.18
C LEU A 548 6.76 8.07 18.92
N LEU A 549 7.57 7.05 18.63
CA LEU A 549 7.09 5.69 18.35
C LEU A 549 6.44 5.04 19.58
N ASP A 550 6.99 5.21 20.78
CA ASP A 550 6.42 4.64 22.01
C ASP A 550 5.02 5.21 22.31
N GLY A 551 4.83 6.53 22.14
CA GLY A 551 3.51 7.17 22.26
C GLY A 551 2.54 6.70 21.17
N TRP A 552 2.99 6.69 19.92
CA TRP A 552 2.18 6.30 18.76
C TRP A 552 1.63 4.87 18.86
N ASN A 553 2.46 3.94 19.31
CA ASN A 553 2.10 2.52 19.40
C ASN A 553 1.05 2.22 20.47
N LYS A 554 0.89 3.11 21.44
CA LYS A 554 -0.14 2.99 22.51
C LYS A 554 -1.46 3.65 22.12
N LEU A 555 -1.46 4.41 21.03
CA LEU A 555 -2.59 5.23 20.62
C LEU A 555 -3.66 4.38 19.91
N GLN A 556 -4.94 4.72 20.15
CA GLN A 556 -6.05 4.15 19.40
C GLN A 556 -6.00 4.56 17.93
N VAL A 557 -6.43 3.68 17.01
CA VAL A 557 -6.37 3.94 15.57
C VAL A 557 -7.13 5.21 15.19
N ALA A 558 -8.32 5.42 15.76
CA ALA A 558 -9.10 6.64 15.51
C ALA A 558 -8.38 7.95 15.91
N LEU A 559 -7.50 7.90 16.92
CA LEU A 559 -6.69 9.05 17.32
C LEU A 559 -5.44 9.20 16.45
N GLN A 560 -4.84 8.10 15.98
CA GLN A 560 -3.77 8.13 14.97
C GLN A 560 -4.24 8.82 13.68
N TRP A 561 -5.44 8.48 13.19
CA TRP A 561 -6.04 9.14 12.03
C TRP A 561 -6.35 10.62 12.29
N SER A 562 -6.88 10.96 13.46
CA SER A 562 -7.13 12.36 13.83
C SER A 562 -5.84 13.19 13.80
N ASN A 563 -4.74 12.63 14.30
CA ASN A 563 -3.42 13.28 14.26
C ASN A 563 -2.85 13.38 12.84
N LEU A 564 -3.10 12.39 11.97
CA LEU A 564 -2.74 12.45 10.55
C LEU A 564 -3.47 13.59 9.83
N TYR A 565 -4.80 13.68 9.95
CA TYR A 565 -5.56 14.77 9.33
C TYR A 565 -5.17 16.15 9.88
N CYS A 566 -4.84 16.23 11.17
CA CYS A 566 -4.30 17.45 11.76
C CYS A 566 -2.97 17.84 11.10
N ALA A 567 -2.02 16.89 11.02
CA ALA A 567 -0.71 17.08 10.40
C ALA A 567 -0.80 17.47 8.91
N ASP A 568 -1.67 16.79 8.16
CA ASP A 568 -1.90 17.02 6.73
C ASP A 568 -2.41 18.47 6.45
N SER A 569 -3.08 19.10 7.41
CA SER A 569 -3.63 20.46 7.27
C SER A 569 -2.69 21.60 7.71
N VAL A 570 -1.54 21.30 8.32
CA VAL A 570 -0.67 22.31 8.97
C VAL A 570 -0.17 23.35 7.98
N ASP A 571 0.28 22.92 6.80
CA ASP A 571 0.89 23.82 5.82
C ASP A 571 -0.13 24.83 5.27
N LEU A 572 -1.37 24.38 5.06
CA LEU A 572 -2.45 25.23 4.59
C LEU A 572 -2.88 26.25 5.65
N LYS A 573 -2.94 25.86 6.92
CA LYS A 573 -3.22 26.77 8.05
C LYS A 573 -2.15 27.86 8.17
N LEU A 574 -0.87 27.49 8.18
CA LEU A 574 0.22 28.46 8.27
C LEU A 574 0.22 29.42 7.07
N ARG A 575 -0.04 28.90 5.87
CA ARG A 575 -0.20 29.72 4.67
C ARG A 575 -1.35 30.70 4.79
N SER A 576 -2.50 30.29 5.35
CA SER A 576 -3.69 31.14 5.56
C SER A 576 -3.46 32.32 6.53
N LEU A 577 -2.37 32.34 7.30
CA LEU A 577 -1.99 33.49 8.12
C LEU A 577 -1.36 34.64 7.31
N GLY A 578 -0.97 34.39 6.05
CA GLY A 578 -0.41 35.42 5.17
C GLY A 578 1.01 35.88 5.55
N LEU A 579 1.76 35.09 6.32
CA LEU A 579 3.07 35.45 6.86
C LEU A 579 4.25 35.25 5.88
N GLY A 580 3.98 34.92 4.61
CA GLY A 580 4.98 34.64 3.58
C GLY A 580 5.36 33.16 3.48
N THR A 581 6.49 32.86 2.84
CA THR A 581 6.94 31.48 2.53
C THR A 581 7.68 30.79 3.68
N THR A 582 8.18 31.54 4.65
CA THR A 582 8.87 30.99 5.83
C THR A 582 7.90 30.90 7.00
N PRO A 583 7.70 29.71 7.60
CA PRO A 583 6.90 29.55 8.80
C PRO A 583 7.41 30.49 9.92
N PRO A 584 6.52 31.14 10.68
CA PRO A 584 6.92 31.97 11.80
C PRO A 584 7.49 31.11 12.93
N LEU A 585 8.55 31.56 13.61
CA LEU A 585 9.10 30.86 14.77
C LEU A 585 8.07 30.70 15.92
N ARG A 586 7.16 31.68 16.07
CA ARG A 586 6.09 31.70 17.08
C ARG A 586 4.88 32.47 16.56
N LEU A 587 3.69 32.05 16.96
CA LEU A 587 2.44 32.74 16.70
C LEU A 587 2.07 33.70 17.85
N THR A 588 1.33 34.76 17.54
CA THR A 588 0.73 35.65 18.55
C THR A 588 -0.49 35.00 19.19
N SER A 589 -0.93 35.48 20.37
CA SER A 589 -2.13 34.96 21.02
C SER A 589 -3.40 35.09 20.16
N GLU A 590 -3.51 36.16 19.37
CA GLU A 590 -4.63 36.36 18.44
C GLU A 590 -4.59 35.35 17.28
N GLN A 591 -3.40 35.09 16.73
CA GLN A 591 -3.22 34.07 15.69
C GLN A 591 -3.51 32.67 16.22
N ILE A 592 -3.11 32.37 17.46
CA ILE A 592 -3.38 31.08 18.11
C ILE A 592 -4.89 30.87 18.29
N GLU A 593 -5.63 31.88 18.77
CA GLU A 593 -7.08 31.77 18.93
C GLU A 593 -7.79 31.57 17.59
N LEU A 594 -7.38 32.31 16.56
CA LEU A 594 -7.92 32.17 15.22
C LEU A 594 -7.66 30.76 14.64
N MET A 595 -6.43 30.26 14.75
CA MET A 595 -6.08 28.91 14.29
C MET A 595 -6.77 27.82 15.11
N ALA A 596 -7.08 28.07 16.38
CA ALA A 596 -7.85 27.15 17.20
C ALA A 596 -9.30 27.02 16.69
N GLU A 597 -9.95 28.12 16.30
CA GLU A 597 -11.27 28.06 15.66
C GLU A 597 -11.21 27.31 14.31
N VAL A 598 -10.18 27.56 13.50
CA VAL A 598 -9.98 26.85 12.21
C VAL A 598 -9.72 25.35 12.44
N GLU A 599 -8.90 24.98 13.42
CA GLU A 599 -8.67 23.57 13.78
C GLU A 599 -9.94 22.89 14.26
N HIS A 600 -10.79 23.59 15.03
CA HIS A 600 -12.06 23.03 15.47
C HIS A 600 -13.05 22.82 14.31
N ASN A 601 -13.06 23.70 13.31
CA ASN A 601 -13.86 23.50 12.09
C ASN A 601 -13.39 22.24 11.33
N ARG A 602 -12.07 22.08 11.18
CA ARG A 602 -11.46 20.87 10.61
C ARG A 602 -11.80 19.61 11.39
N TRP A 603 -11.69 19.68 12.72
CA TRP A 603 -12.01 18.57 13.61
C TRP A 603 -13.49 18.18 13.54
N ASN A 604 -14.41 19.16 13.47
CA ASN A 604 -15.83 18.90 13.27
C ASN A 604 -16.09 18.14 11.97
N MET A 605 -15.47 18.58 10.86
CA MET A 605 -15.56 17.89 9.59
C MET A 605 -15.04 16.46 9.70
N GLU A 606 -13.87 16.27 10.28
CA GLU A 606 -13.27 14.95 10.48
C GLU A 606 -14.20 14.00 11.23
N LYS A 607 -14.74 14.42 12.38
CA LYS A 607 -15.62 13.56 13.17
C LYS A 607 -16.91 13.21 12.44
N LEU A 608 -17.49 14.17 11.71
CA LEU A 608 -18.70 13.92 10.92
C LEU A 608 -18.45 12.93 9.78
N LEU A 609 -17.30 13.02 9.10
CA LEU A 609 -16.92 12.10 8.03
C LEU A 609 -16.58 10.69 8.55
N LEU A 610 -16.06 10.57 9.77
CA LEU A 610 -15.85 9.29 10.47
C LEU A 610 -17.15 8.67 11.02
N GLY A 611 -18.29 9.36 10.91
CA GLY A 611 -19.58 8.85 11.35
C GLY A 611 -19.98 9.24 12.78
N TYR A 612 -19.24 10.15 13.43
CA TYR A 612 -19.76 10.79 14.64
C TYR A 612 -20.88 11.77 14.30
N ARG A 613 -21.74 12.03 15.27
CA ARG A 613 -22.82 13.00 15.15
C ARG A 613 -22.93 13.91 16.37
N LYS A 614 -23.50 15.09 16.12
CA LYS A 614 -23.99 15.99 17.17
C LYS A 614 -25.08 15.27 18.00
N PRO A 615 -25.15 15.46 19.32
CA PRO A 615 -26.29 15.03 20.11
C PRO A 615 -27.56 15.79 19.74
N THR A 616 -28.72 15.15 19.85
CA THR A 616 -30.00 15.87 19.81
C THR A 616 -30.17 16.70 21.09
N PRO A 617 -31.07 17.70 21.13
CA PRO A 617 -31.30 18.49 22.34
C PRO A 617 -31.64 17.65 23.58
N GLU A 618 -32.34 16.52 23.41
CA GLU A 618 -32.65 15.59 24.49
C GLU A 618 -31.44 14.78 24.96
N GLU A 619 -30.55 14.40 24.04
CA GLU A 619 -29.32 13.68 24.36
C GLU A 619 -28.28 14.59 25.01
N GLU A 620 -28.23 15.86 24.60
CA GLU A 620 -27.38 16.90 25.18
C GLU A 620 -27.65 17.03 26.69
N GLU A 621 -28.92 17.05 27.10
CA GLU A 621 -29.30 17.11 28.51
C GLU A 621 -28.82 15.87 29.28
N LYS A 622 -28.92 14.68 28.67
CA LYS A 622 -28.44 13.43 29.28
C LYS A 622 -26.91 13.38 29.38
N CYS A 623 -26.22 13.96 28.40
CA CYS A 623 -24.75 14.01 28.35
C CYS A 623 -24.13 15.01 29.35
N LYS A 624 -24.94 15.73 30.14
CA LYS A 624 -24.44 16.45 31.33
C LYS A 624 -23.82 15.50 32.36
N ASP A 625 -24.28 14.24 32.40
CA ASP A 625 -23.60 13.19 33.14
C ASP A 625 -22.38 12.70 32.34
N ASN A 626 -21.20 12.79 32.97
CA ASN A 626 -19.93 12.40 32.36
C ASN A 626 -19.85 10.91 31.97
N ALA A 627 -20.47 10.02 32.73
CA ALA A 627 -20.51 8.59 32.41
C ALA A 627 -21.36 8.34 31.16
N VAL A 628 -22.51 9.03 31.07
CA VAL A 628 -23.39 8.97 29.90
C VAL A 628 -22.71 9.56 28.68
N ARG A 629 -22.08 10.74 28.80
CA ARG A 629 -21.31 11.37 27.72
C ARG A 629 -20.24 10.44 27.16
N LYS A 630 -19.49 9.76 28.04
CA LYS A 630 -18.46 8.78 27.64
C LYS A 630 -19.06 7.57 26.92
N GLU A 631 -20.18 7.05 27.42
CA GLU A 631 -20.88 5.93 26.76
C GLU A 631 -21.39 6.34 25.36
N TYR A 632 -22.01 7.51 25.25
CA TYR A 632 -22.55 8.04 24.00
C TYR A 632 -21.44 8.26 22.97
N LYS A 633 -20.31 8.84 23.38
CA LYS A 633 -19.13 9.02 22.52
C LYS A 633 -18.56 7.69 22.03
N THR A 634 -18.39 6.72 22.92
CA THR A 634 -17.66 5.48 22.61
C THR A 634 -18.51 4.40 21.95
N LYS A 635 -19.79 4.29 22.31
CA LYS A 635 -20.68 3.22 21.82
C LYS A 635 -21.69 3.67 20.77
N ARG A 636 -22.04 4.96 20.76
CA ARG A 636 -23.10 5.51 19.89
C ARG A 636 -22.60 6.56 18.91
N PHE A 637 -21.29 6.85 18.92
CA PHE A 637 -20.69 7.86 18.05
C PHE A 637 -21.32 9.25 18.20
N VAL A 638 -21.79 9.59 19.41
CA VAL A 638 -22.36 10.90 19.70
C VAL A 638 -21.35 11.75 20.47
N HIS A 639 -20.90 12.85 19.88
CA HIS A 639 -19.89 13.71 20.47
C HIS A 639 -20.47 15.09 20.75
N THR A 640 -20.48 15.49 22.02
CA THR A 640 -21.00 16.80 22.45
C THR A 640 -20.27 17.93 21.74
N ASP A 641 -18.97 17.81 21.56
CA ASP A 641 -18.15 18.94 21.09
C ASP A 641 -18.29 19.21 19.58
N ILE A 642 -19.14 18.44 18.87
CA ILE A 642 -19.56 18.75 17.50
C ILE A 642 -20.54 19.94 17.53
N ARG A 643 -19.98 21.14 17.59
CA ARG A 643 -20.68 22.43 17.71
C ARG A 643 -19.75 23.59 17.30
N PRO A 644 -20.27 24.81 17.10
CA PRO A 644 -19.42 25.98 16.85
C PRO A 644 -18.40 26.23 17.97
N TYR A 645 -17.21 26.73 17.60
CA TYR A 645 -16.09 26.96 18.53
C TYR A 645 -16.45 27.84 19.73
N TYR A 646 -17.24 28.90 19.52
CA TYR A 646 -17.66 29.82 20.58
C TYR A 646 -18.54 29.17 21.67
N GLN A 647 -19.10 27.98 21.41
CA GLN A 647 -19.92 27.23 22.37
C GLN A 647 -19.14 26.19 23.18
N LEU A 648 -17.85 25.99 22.86
CA LEU A 648 -17.00 25.09 23.62
C LEU A 648 -16.67 25.70 24.99
N ASP A 649 -16.50 24.83 25.98
CA ASP A 649 -15.91 25.22 27.24
C ASP A 649 -14.41 25.54 27.07
N GLU A 650 -13.88 26.42 27.93
CA GLU A 650 -12.48 26.84 27.86
C GLU A 650 -11.48 25.69 28.03
N GLY A 651 -11.86 24.62 28.73
CA GLY A 651 -11.02 23.43 28.85
C GLY A 651 -10.87 22.68 27.52
N THR A 652 -11.95 22.58 26.75
CA THR A 652 -11.93 21.95 25.42
C THR A 652 -11.16 22.80 24.40
N LYS A 653 -11.36 24.13 24.39
CA LYS A 653 -10.63 25.05 23.49
C LYS A 653 -9.12 24.99 23.67
N GLU A 654 -8.65 24.66 24.87
CA GLU A 654 -7.22 24.56 25.17
C GLU A 654 -6.53 23.45 24.35
N TYR A 655 -7.24 22.39 23.95
CA TYR A 655 -6.68 21.38 23.06
C TYR A 655 -6.39 21.95 21.67
N ASP A 656 -7.30 22.75 21.12
CA ASP A 656 -7.14 23.39 19.82
C ASP A 656 -6.05 24.47 19.86
N ARG A 657 -6.00 25.27 20.94
CA ARG A 657 -4.94 26.27 21.17
C ARG A 657 -3.57 25.63 21.29
N CYS A 658 -3.47 24.50 21.99
CA CYS A 658 -2.22 23.77 22.20
C CYS A 658 -1.58 23.34 20.86
N ILE A 659 -2.38 22.75 19.96
CA ILE A 659 -1.89 22.40 18.63
C ILE A 659 -1.58 23.64 17.81
N SER A 660 -2.44 24.66 17.87
CA SER A 660 -2.27 25.91 17.14
C SER A 660 -0.95 26.61 17.48
N GLU A 661 -0.57 26.65 18.77
CA GLU A 661 0.71 27.18 19.24
C GLU A 661 1.92 26.43 18.63
N CYS A 662 1.76 25.13 18.37
CA CYS A 662 2.83 24.25 17.89
C CYS A 662 2.85 24.06 16.37
N LEU A 663 1.99 24.74 15.60
CA LEU A 663 1.96 24.61 14.13
C LEU A 663 3.35 24.83 13.48
N PRO A 664 4.14 25.85 13.87
CA PRO A 664 5.49 26.00 13.32
C PRO A 664 6.40 24.80 13.57
N LEU A 665 6.36 24.23 14.78
CA LEU A 665 7.18 23.07 15.14
C LEU A 665 6.82 21.84 14.30
N ILE A 666 5.52 21.66 14.00
CA ILE A 666 5.04 20.55 13.15
C ILE A 666 5.44 20.76 11.68
N ALA A 667 5.56 22.00 11.21
CA ALA A 667 5.98 22.31 9.85
C ALA A 667 7.49 22.19 9.60
N GLU A 668 8.31 22.20 10.66
CA GLU A 668 9.76 21.96 10.58
C GLU A 668 10.13 20.48 10.39
N GLN A 669 9.17 19.55 10.54
CA GLN A 669 9.36 18.11 10.36
C GLN A 669 8.84 17.66 9.00
#